data_AF-A0A8T5BQI6-F1
#
_entry.id   AF-A0A8T5BQI6-F1
#
_cell.length_a   1.000
_cell.length_b   1.000
_cell.length_c   1.000
_cell.angle_alpha   90.00
_cell.angle_beta   90.00
_cell.angle_gamma   90.00
#
_symmetry.space_group_name_H-M   'P 1'
#
loop_
_entity.id
_entity.type
_entity.pdbx_description
1 polymer ?
#
loop_
_entity_poly.entity_id
_entity_poly.type
_entity_poly.pdbx_seq_one_letter_code
_entity_poly.pdbx_strand_id
1 'polypeptide(L)'
;MVMKKTKFLFSSLLILIMFLFNAKTLFGIGIGVNPPQLEYIVTTYSTIQKDLWVFNTGNIPAQYTLYVDTQYQSLFSFSVNNFILNPGENQKVSVIFDPSKDLSKLNLNINLYVKGSAVNSNIEVGTIVKIKVIYQLSGTTTLAGKYFPLNPSDPEIINALNYFRAMQDSSGSIGGFSVSCWVVMAIASAGYDPHNFKKNTNSVVDYIINNKNQIDQTKVTDLSKFILALTAAYENPRNIGGVNYVSLLEATFRNNQFGDELMLNDDFWAVMALISAGIDKNDPKIQNAVNFIKAHQNNDGGWSWTINGISDVDDTAAAIMALIAAGENKQSSPILNALNYLKTQLHSDGGFIYMGEANAASNAWGIMALVATGVNPTSVEWVRNNKSPVDILLSLQNSDGSFSYIKGQSGSVWWTAYAIPALLGKFYPIQESFITQLTTTTTLTSLFTSVTTQTLTTQTATKNQVYIRIEDVTETVWRGWIEIPSSTTITCYNSGKSYNIPGDNVLAILNEASKLGGFTYTVSDQWYPDLGFYVDSINGHKAEGIYGWLYRVNYILGNTAINNFKIHPLDEILIYWGTDKTKPLKIEIQPLKLEIDVGESLTIIVKYRDDLTGEWHPLPGAIVHVNDSYITNNEGKIFITFNEKKVYCIYAEKWGSTPEDQYVKSDIVYIGVGVPIPEFSSQILFLTFIILTETWILMKIMKRRRMKAN
;
A
#
# COMPACT_ATOMS: atom_id res chain seq x y z
N MET A 1 -72.14 -3.55 41.97
CA MET A 1 -70.79 -2.97 41.72
C MET A 1 -69.84 -3.95 40.99
N VAL A 2 -69.87 -5.25 41.27
CA VAL A 2 -68.93 -6.25 40.69
C VAL A 2 -69.02 -6.36 39.15
N MET A 3 -70.22 -6.53 38.56
CA MET A 3 -70.38 -6.67 37.09
C MET A 3 -69.89 -5.47 36.25
N LYS A 4 -69.82 -4.25 36.81
CA LYS A 4 -69.25 -3.10 36.08
C LYS A 4 -67.72 -3.16 36.03
N LYS A 5 -67.05 -3.69 37.05
CA LYS A 5 -65.59 -3.93 36.99
C LYS A 5 -65.25 -5.02 35.97
N THR A 6 -66.03 -6.10 35.87
CA THR A 6 -65.75 -7.17 34.89
C THR A 6 -65.92 -6.70 33.45
N LYS A 7 -66.95 -5.90 33.13
CA LYS A 7 -67.10 -5.31 31.79
C LYS A 7 -66.00 -4.30 31.47
N PHE A 8 -65.60 -3.46 32.42
CA PHE A 8 -64.51 -2.50 32.21
C PHE A 8 -63.16 -3.22 32.01
N LEU A 9 -62.86 -4.25 32.80
CA LEU A 9 -61.69 -5.11 32.59
C LEU A 9 -61.74 -5.84 31.25
N PHE A 10 -62.90 -6.33 30.79
CA PHE A 10 -63.00 -6.93 29.45
C PHE A 10 -62.85 -5.92 28.31
N SER A 11 -63.41 -4.70 28.41
CA SER A 11 -63.20 -3.67 27.39
C SER A 11 -61.77 -3.14 27.39
N SER A 12 -61.16 -2.95 28.56
CA SER A 12 -59.75 -2.55 28.66
C SER A 12 -58.82 -3.66 28.21
N LEU A 13 -59.13 -4.94 28.49
CA LEU A 13 -58.36 -6.08 27.99
C LEU A 13 -58.54 -6.27 26.48
N LEU A 14 -59.73 -6.04 25.93
CA LEU A 14 -59.97 -6.12 24.48
C LEU A 14 -59.32 -4.95 23.73
N ILE A 15 -59.34 -3.73 24.28
CA ILE A 15 -58.60 -2.58 23.73
C ILE A 15 -57.09 -2.79 23.88
N LEU A 16 -56.61 -3.32 25.00
CA LEU A 16 -55.21 -3.68 25.17
C LEU A 16 -54.80 -4.81 24.23
N ILE A 17 -55.66 -5.80 23.97
CA ILE A 17 -55.45 -6.86 22.99
C ILE A 17 -55.47 -6.28 21.56
N MET A 18 -56.38 -5.39 21.20
CA MET A 18 -56.36 -4.72 19.89
C MET A 18 -55.14 -3.81 19.70
N PHE A 19 -54.69 -3.12 20.76
CA PHE A 19 -53.42 -2.41 20.75
C PHE A 19 -52.22 -3.36 20.72
N LEU A 20 -52.27 -4.54 21.35
CA LEU A 20 -51.19 -5.55 21.27
C LEU A 20 -51.18 -6.30 19.93
N PHE A 21 -52.30 -6.43 19.24
CA PHE A 21 -52.36 -7.01 17.89
C PHE A 21 -51.92 -5.99 16.81
N ASN A 22 -52.25 -4.71 16.96
CA ASN A 22 -51.73 -3.65 16.07
C ASN A 22 -50.33 -3.15 16.45
N ALA A 23 -49.87 -3.30 17.71
CA ALA A 23 -48.48 -3.07 18.08
C ALA A 23 -47.58 -4.24 17.68
N LYS A 24 -48.09 -5.48 17.62
CA LYS A 24 -47.33 -6.63 17.08
C LYS A 24 -46.91 -6.42 15.61
N THR A 25 -47.71 -5.71 14.81
CA THR A 25 -47.30 -5.29 13.47
C THR A 25 -46.40 -4.03 13.49
N LEU A 26 -46.61 -3.09 14.43
CA LEU A 26 -45.79 -1.88 14.53
C LEU A 26 -44.35 -2.11 15.02
N PHE A 27 -44.10 -3.16 15.82
CA PHE A 27 -42.75 -3.61 16.19
C PHE A 27 -42.17 -4.66 15.21
N GLY A 28 -42.88 -4.95 14.11
CA GLY A 28 -42.56 -6.05 13.21
C GLY A 28 -41.64 -5.69 12.05
N ILE A 29 -41.71 -4.45 11.52
CA ILE A 29 -40.93 -4.03 10.37
C ILE A 29 -39.69 -3.27 10.86
N GLY A 30 -38.49 -3.80 10.60
CA GLY A 30 -37.23 -3.14 10.90
C GLY A 30 -36.39 -2.98 9.64
N ILE A 31 -35.69 -1.86 9.50
CA ILE A 31 -34.74 -1.64 8.41
C ILE A 31 -33.36 -1.37 8.99
N GLY A 32 -32.40 -2.24 8.66
CA GLY A 32 -30.98 -1.95 8.78
C GLY A 32 -30.40 -1.62 7.40
N VAL A 33 -29.40 -0.76 7.36
CA VAL A 33 -28.60 -0.49 6.16
C VAL A 33 -27.12 -0.42 6.52
N ASN A 34 -26.25 -1.03 5.71
CA ASN A 34 -24.80 -0.97 5.88
C ASN A 34 -24.08 -0.93 4.51
N PRO A 35 -23.18 0.04 4.26
CA PRO A 35 -22.82 1.17 5.12
C PRO A 35 -23.96 2.20 5.25
N PRO A 36 -23.99 3.01 6.33
CA PRO A 36 -25.01 4.05 6.53
C PRO A 36 -24.87 5.25 5.57
N GLN A 37 -23.74 5.36 4.88
CA GLN A 37 -23.47 6.30 3.81
C GLN A 37 -22.63 5.62 2.72
N LEU A 38 -22.81 6.03 1.48
CA LEU A 38 -22.01 5.57 0.33
C LEU A 38 -21.18 6.74 -0.18
N GLU A 39 -19.86 6.59 -0.15
CA GLU A 39 -18.94 7.57 -0.72
C GLU A 39 -18.38 7.07 -2.06
N TYR A 40 -18.59 7.86 -3.11
CA TYR A 40 -18.10 7.61 -4.46
C TYR A 40 -16.98 8.59 -4.76
N ILE A 41 -15.74 8.10 -4.86
CA ILE A 41 -14.59 8.90 -5.29
C ILE A 41 -14.43 8.71 -6.79
N VAL A 42 -14.71 9.77 -7.56
CA VAL A 42 -14.72 9.77 -9.02
C VAL A 42 -13.35 10.22 -9.51
N THR A 43 -12.45 9.25 -9.71
CA THR A 43 -11.12 9.46 -10.34
C THR A 43 -11.15 9.26 -11.85
N THR A 44 -12.17 8.56 -12.38
CA THR A 44 -12.41 8.31 -13.81
C THR A 44 -13.90 8.42 -14.13
N TYR A 45 -14.28 8.47 -15.40
CA TYR A 45 -15.70 8.47 -15.84
C TYR A 45 -16.30 7.05 -15.95
N SER A 46 -15.66 6.02 -15.40
CA SER A 46 -16.20 4.66 -15.37
C SER A 46 -17.32 4.52 -14.32
N THR A 47 -18.24 3.55 -14.53
CA THR A 47 -19.30 3.26 -13.56
C THR A 47 -18.71 2.74 -12.25
N ILE A 48 -19.02 3.40 -11.14
CA ILE A 48 -18.53 3.01 -9.81
C ILE A 48 -19.65 2.26 -9.10
N GLN A 49 -19.39 1.00 -8.76
CA GLN A 49 -20.30 0.19 -7.94
C GLN A 49 -19.93 0.30 -6.47
N LYS A 50 -20.93 0.46 -5.60
CA LYS A 50 -20.81 0.24 -4.15
C LYS A 50 -21.92 -0.69 -3.69
N ASP A 51 -21.58 -1.63 -2.82
CA ASP A 51 -22.57 -2.55 -2.27
C ASP A 51 -23.23 -1.95 -1.03
N LEU A 52 -24.56 -1.94 -1.03
CA LEU A 52 -25.42 -1.56 0.09
C LEU A 52 -26.17 -2.80 0.57
N TRP A 53 -25.97 -3.20 1.82
CA TRP A 53 -26.74 -4.26 2.43
C TRP A 53 -28.00 -3.68 3.08
N VAL A 54 -29.16 -4.24 2.73
CA VAL A 54 -30.45 -3.96 3.38
C VAL A 54 -30.81 -5.15 4.25
N PHE A 55 -31.17 -4.91 5.51
CA PHE A 55 -31.48 -5.93 6.51
C PHE A 55 -32.92 -5.79 6.99
N ASN A 56 -33.60 -6.91 7.17
CA ASN A 56 -34.82 -6.93 7.98
C ASN A 56 -34.45 -7.11 9.46
N THR A 57 -34.32 -6.00 10.17
CA THR A 57 -34.05 -5.96 11.63
C THR A 57 -35.33 -6.13 12.46
N GLY A 58 -36.47 -6.37 11.81
CA GLY A 58 -37.77 -6.60 12.43
C GLY A 58 -38.02 -8.05 12.82
N ASN A 59 -39.29 -8.38 13.07
CA ASN A 59 -39.74 -9.73 13.42
C ASN A 59 -40.88 -10.29 12.53
N ILE A 60 -41.26 -9.60 11.46
CA ILE A 60 -42.11 -10.13 10.38
C ILE A 60 -41.47 -9.94 9.00
N PRO A 61 -41.80 -10.76 7.98
CA PRO A 61 -41.35 -10.55 6.60
C PRO A 61 -41.86 -9.22 6.03
N ALA A 62 -41.01 -8.54 5.28
CA ALA A 62 -41.29 -7.22 4.71
C ALA A 62 -40.73 -7.08 3.30
N GLN A 63 -41.40 -6.28 2.47
CA GLN A 63 -40.96 -5.90 1.13
C GLN A 63 -40.15 -4.60 1.21
N TYR A 64 -38.99 -4.58 0.58
CA TYR A 64 -38.06 -3.47 0.55
C TYR A 64 -37.95 -2.91 -0.87
N THR A 65 -38.01 -1.60 -1.01
CA THR A 65 -37.85 -0.87 -2.29
C THR A 65 -36.79 0.21 -2.14
N LEU A 66 -35.92 0.34 -3.17
CA LEU A 66 -34.82 1.31 -3.20
C LEU A 66 -34.97 2.28 -4.37
N TYR A 67 -34.73 3.56 -4.11
CA TYR A 67 -34.71 4.61 -5.14
C TYR A 67 -33.89 5.82 -4.68
N VAL A 68 -33.50 6.67 -5.65
CA VAL A 68 -32.97 8.03 -5.41
C VAL A 68 -34.03 9.06 -5.83
N ASP A 69 -33.86 10.33 -5.44
CA ASP A 69 -34.73 11.41 -5.93
C ASP A 69 -34.76 11.45 -7.47
N THR A 70 -35.93 11.71 -8.07
CA THR A 70 -36.19 11.57 -9.52
C THR A 70 -35.15 12.29 -10.41
N GLN A 71 -34.63 13.44 -9.97
CA GLN A 71 -33.61 14.21 -10.68
C GLN A 71 -32.25 13.48 -10.85
N TYR A 72 -31.98 12.45 -10.03
CA TYR A 72 -30.76 11.64 -10.07
C TYR A 72 -30.99 10.22 -10.64
N GLN A 73 -32.22 9.88 -11.03
CA GLN A 73 -32.59 8.50 -11.42
C GLN A 73 -31.85 8.00 -12.68
N SER A 74 -31.37 8.88 -13.56
CA SER A 74 -30.53 8.49 -14.70
C SER A 74 -29.10 8.10 -14.30
N LEU A 75 -28.58 8.68 -13.21
CA LEU A 75 -27.21 8.54 -12.74
C LEU A 75 -26.98 7.27 -11.91
N PHE A 76 -28.05 6.71 -11.33
CA PHE A 76 -27.98 5.54 -10.45
C PHE A 76 -28.81 4.39 -10.99
N SER A 77 -28.23 3.20 -10.95
CA SER A 77 -28.96 1.95 -11.18
C SER A 77 -28.68 0.96 -10.04
N PHE A 78 -29.52 -0.06 -9.93
CA PHE A 78 -29.48 -1.05 -8.85
C PHE A 78 -29.52 -2.44 -9.44
N SER A 79 -28.65 -3.33 -8.97
CA SER A 79 -28.71 -4.77 -9.27
C SER A 79 -30.07 -5.40 -8.93
N VAL A 80 -30.68 -4.96 -7.82
CA VAL A 80 -32.08 -5.23 -7.47
C VAL A 80 -32.61 -4.05 -6.65
N ASN A 81 -33.79 -3.54 -6.97
CA ASN A 81 -34.41 -2.40 -6.28
C ASN A 81 -35.75 -2.72 -5.61
N ASN A 82 -36.25 -3.95 -5.71
CA ASN A 82 -37.46 -4.42 -5.04
C ASN A 82 -37.33 -5.91 -4.70
N PHE A 83 -37.48 -6.28 -3.43
CA PHE A 83 -37.34 -7.65 -2.93
C PHE A 83 -38.05 -7.82 -1.57
N ILE A 84 -38.21 -9.07 -1.11
CA ILE A 84 -38.79 -9.40 0.21
C ILE A 84 -37.70 -10.04 1.07
N LEU A 85 -37.66 -9.69 2.37
CA LEU A 85 -36.78 -10.30 3.37
C LEU A 85 -37.59 -10.79 4.57
N ASN A 86 -37.35 -12.02 5.01
CA ASN A 86 -37.79 -12.52 6.30
C ASN A 86 -36.93 -11.92 7.45
N PRO A 87 -37.37 -12.00 8.72
CA PRO A 87 -36.61 -11.49 9.86
C PRO A 87 -35.18 -12.03 9.94
N GLY A 88 -34.20 -11.15 10.10
CA GLY A 88 -32.78 -11.48 10.15
C GLY A 88 -32.12 -11.71 8.78
N GLU A 89 -32.88 -11.80 7.69
CA GLU A 89 -32.33 -11.87 6.33
C GLU A 89 -31.82 -10.51 5.87
N ASN A 90 -30.97 -10.55 4.84
CA ASN A 90 -30.39 -9.37 4.21
C ASN A 90 -30.26 -9.57 2.70
N GLN A 91 -30.35 -8.47 1.96
CA GLN A 91 -30.09 -8.41 0.52
C GLN A 91 -28.89 -7.50 0.27
N LYS A 92 -27.92 -7.98 -0.51
CA LYS A 92 -26.91 -7.10 -1.11
C LYS A 92 -27.51 -6.42 -2.31
N VAL A 93 -27.54 -5.09 -2.30
CA VAL A 93 -27.86 -4.27 -3.47
C VAL A 93 -26.59 -3.56 -3.91
N SER A 94 -26.04 -3.98 -5.03
CA SER A 94 -25.05 -3.18 -5.74
C SER A 94 -25.73 -1.93 -6.30
N VAL A 95 -25.36 -0.78 -5.74
CA VAL A 95 -25.74 0.57 -6.17
C VAL A 95 -24.66 1.03 -7.15
N ILE A 96 -25.05 1.31 -8.38
CA ILE A 96 -24.12 1.63 -9.47
C ILE A 96 -24.32 3.10 -9.82
N PHE A 97 -23.29 3.90 -9.54
CA PHE A 97 -23.21 5.30 -9.97
C PHE A 97 -22.51 5.39 -11.33
N ASP A 98 -23.10 6.13 -12.26
CA ASP A 98 -22.59 6.32 -13.61
C ASP A 98 -22.19 7.79 -13.85
N PRO A 99 -20.91 8.15 -13.61
CA PRO A 99 -20.42 9.51 -13.81
C PRO A 99 -20.24 9.90 -15.30
N SER A 100 -20.55 9.01 -16.26
CA SER A 100 -20.50 9.36 -17.70
C SER A 100 -21.78 10.07 -18.19
N LYS A 101 -22.86 10.04 -17.41
CA LYS A 101 -24.17 10.62 -17.72
C LYS A 101 -24.31 12.07 -17.23
N ASP A 102 -25.35 12.77 -17.70
CA ASP A 102 -25.63 14.21 -17.46
C ASP A 102 -25.27 14.73 -16.04
N LEU A 103 -24.07 15.31 -15.93
CA LEU A 103 -23.51 15.85 -14.69
C LEU A 103 -24.00 17.28 -14.38
N SER A 104 -24.80 17.91 -15.24
CA SER A 104 -25.21 19.33 -15.09
C SER A 104 -26.03 19.64 -13.82
N LYS A 105 -26.45 18.60 -13.09
CA LYS A 105 -27.34 18.65 -11.92
C LYS A 105 -26.63 18.28 -10.59
N LEU A 106 -25.33 17.99 -10.62
CA LEU A 106 -24.58 17.51 -9.46
C LEU A 106 -23.91 18.67 -8.69
N ASN A 107 -24.58 19.14 -7.63
CA ASN A 107 -23.96 20.07 -6.67
C ASN A 107 -24.57 20.01 -5.25
N LEU A 108 -25.32 18.95 -4.88
CA LEU A 108 -26.04 18.85 -3.60
C LEU A 108 -26.11 17.42 -3.04
N ASN A 109 -26.43 17.33 -1.73
CA ASN A 109 -26.56 16.10 -0.94
C ASN A 109 -27.55 15.09 -1.56
N ILE A 110 -27.05 13.98 -2.09
CA ILE A 110 -27.87 12.93 -2.70
C ILE A 110 -28.40 11.97 -1.61
N ASN A 111 -29.70 11.66 -1.67
CA ASN A 111 -30.33 10.66 -0.80
C ASN A 111 -30.68 9.40 -1.62
N LEU A 112 -30.31 8.23 -1.07
CA LEU A 112 -30.90 6.96 -1.45
C LEU A 112 -31.88 6.56 -0.34
N TYR A 113 -33.13 6.32 -0.72
CA TYR A 113 -34.19 5.90 0.18
C TYR A 113 -34.32 4.37 0.15
N VAL A 114 -34.27 3.74 1.32
CA VAL A 114 -34.61 2.33 1.51
C VAL A 114 -35.91 2.27 2.29
N LYS A 115 -36.95 1.76 1.65
CA LYS A 115 -38.33 1.79 2.15
C LYS A 115 -38.84 0.37 2.36
N GLY A 116 -39.33 0.06 3.55
CA GLY A 116 -39.83 -1.25 3.95
C GLY A 116 -41.31 -1.21 4.30
N SER A 117 -42.12 -2.13 3.76
CA SER A 117 -43.53 -2.31 4.09
C SER A 117 -43.81 -3.76 4.46
N ALA A 118 -44.72 -3.99 5.41
CA ALA A 118 -45.18 -5.35 5.69
C ALA A 118 -46.01 -5.86 4.50
N VAL A 119 -45.84 -7.13 4.14
CA VAL A 119 -46.57 -7.74 3.02
C VAL A 119 -48.09 -7.64 3.29
N ASN A 120 -48.82 -7.02 2.36
CA ASN A 120 -50.26 -6.68 2.46
C ASN A 120 -50.63 -5.59 3.51
N SER A 121 -49.72 -4.66 3.83
CA SER A 121 -49.98 -3.51 4.72
C SER A 121 -49.75 -2.17 4.04
N ASN A 122 -50.55 -1.17 4.42
CA ASN A 122 -50.37 0.24 4.00
C ASN A 122 -49.41 1.01 4.95
N ILE A 123 -48.73 0.33 5.86
CA ILE A 123 -47.79 0.94 6.83
C ILE A 123 -46.37 0.71 6.35
N GLU A 124 -45.61 1.80 6.28
CA GLU A 124 -44.29 1.87 5.66
C GLU A 124 -43.31 2.53 6.63
N VAL A 125 -42.11 1.96 6.73
CA VAL A 125 -40.96 2.54 7.42
C VAL A 125 -39.85 2.80 6.39
N GLY A 126 -38.95 3.73 6.68
CA GLY A 126 -37.91 4.12 5.72
C GLY A 126 -36.65 4.61 6.42
N THR A 127 -35.51 4.42 5.76
CA THR A 127 -34.22 5.00 6.15
C THR A 127 -33.53 5.62 4.94
N ILE A 128 -32.62 6.56 5.20
CA ILE A 128 -31.89 7.30 4.17
C ILE A 128 -30.41 6.93 4.27
N VAL A 129 -29.87 6.43 3.17
CA VAL A 129 -28.43 6.29 2.97
C VAL A 129 -27.94 7.55 2.28
N LYS A 130 -27.02 8.28 2.91
CA LYS A 130 -26.42 9.47 2.31
C LYS A 130 -25.44 9.05 1.22
N ILE A 131 -25.61 9.59 0.02
CA ILE A 131 -24.67 9.43 -1.07
C ILE A 131 -23.83 10.71 -1.17
N LYS A 132 -22.52 10.56 -0.98
CA LYS A 132 -21.52 11.61 -1.17
C LYS A 132 -20.68 11.27 -2.39
N VAL A 133 -20.61 12.20 -3.34
CA VAL A 133 -19.79 12.05 -4.54
C VAL A 133 -18.65 13.07 -4.45
N ILE A 134 -17.41 12.59 -4.50
CA ILE A 134 -16.20 13.41 -4.47
C ILE A 134 -15.51 13.25 -5.82
N TYR A 135 -15.35 14.33 -6.57
CA TYR A 135 -14.60 14.30 -7.83
C TYR A 135 -13.11 14.51 -7.56
N GLN A 136 -12.29 13.57 -8.03
CA GLN A 136 -10.83 13.60 -8.03
C GLN A 136 -10.30 13.27 -9.44
N LEU A 137 -11.01 13.78 -10.46
CA LEU A 137 -10.68 13.58 -11.87
C LEU A 137 -9.34 14.25 -12.20
N SER A 138 -8.34 13.44 -12.51
CA SER A 138 -7.03 13.88 -13.03
C SER A 138 -6.83 13.37 -14.45
N GLY A 139 -7.76 13.70 -15.36
CA GLY A 139 -7.69 13.22 -16.73
C GLY A 139 -8.78 13.79 -17.64
N THR A 140 -8.36 14.53 -18.67
CA THR A 140 -9.15 14.75 -19.88
C THR A 140 -8.99 13.53 -20.79
N THR A 141 -10.10 13.02 -21.32
CA THR A 141 -10.11 11.94 -22.33
C THR A 141 -9.41 12.39 -23.60
N THR A 142 -8.52 11.55 -24.12
CA THR A 142 -8.00 11.67 -25.49
C THR A 142 -9.11 11.52 -26.53
N LEU A 143 -8.93 12.07 -27.75
CA LEU A 143 -9.89 11.82 -28.85
C LEU A 143 -9.88 10.36 -29.33
N ALA A 144 -8.86 9.58 -28.98
CA ALA A 144 -8.84 8.12 -29.15
C ALA A 144 -9.71 7.36 -28.12
N GLY A 145 -10.31 8.06 -27.15
CA GLY A 145 -11.16 7.45 -26.11
C GLY A 145 -10.39 6.73 -25.00
N LYS A 146 -9.09 6.98 -24.87
CA LYS A 146 -8.20 6.32 -23.89
C LYS A 146 -7.82 7.22 -22.74
N TYR A 147 -7.70 6.61 -21.56
CA TYR A 147 -7.24 7.25 -20.34
C TYR A 147 -5.70 7.26 -20.29
N PHE A 148 -5.16 8.17 -19.49
CA PHE A 148 -3.73 8.27 -19.16
C PHE A 148 -3.60 8.55 -17.65
N PRO A 149 -2.87 7.78 -16.83
CA PRO A 149 -2.26 6.46 -16.99
C PRO A 149 -2.82 5.48 -18.02
N LEU A 150 -1.98 4.81 -18.82
CA LEU A 150 -2.32 3.46 -19.27
C LEU A 150 -2.03 2.46 -18.13
N ASN A 151 -2.76 1.36 -18.10
CA ASN A 151 -2.52 0.24 -17.20
C ASN A 151 -1.56 -0.77 -17.86
N PRO A 152 -0.74 -1.52 -17.09
CA PRO A 152 0.05 -2.63 -17.62
C PRO A 152 -0.72 -3.71 -18.39
N SER A 153 -2.03 -3.82 -18.13
CA SER A 153 -2.95 -4.74 -18.81
C SER A 153 -3.52 -4.20 -20.13
N ASP A 154 -3.31 -2.93 -20.45
CA ASP A 154 -3.90 -2.33 -21.64
C ASP A 154 -3.24 -2.89 -22.92
N PRO A 155 -4.00 -3.09 -24.02
CA PRO A 155 -3.50 -3.78 -25.21
C PRO A 155 -2.22 -3.19 -25.78
N GLU A 156 -2.03 -1.88 -25.67
CA GLU A 156 -0.86 -1.16 -26.16
C GLU A 156 0.42 -1.61 -25.45
N ILE A 157 0.35 -1.74 -24.12
CA ILE A 157 1.49 -2.18 -23.29
C ILE A 157 1.74 -3.67 -23.49
N ILE A 158 0.68 -4.49 -23.52
CA ILE A 158 0.78 -5.93 -23.76
C ILE A 158 1.38 -6.23 -25.15
N ASN A 159 0.98 -5.50 -26.20
CA ASN A 159 1.52 -5.66 -27.54
C ASN A 159 3.00 -5.26 -27.61
N ALA A 160 3.38 -4.16 -26.96
CA ALA A 160 4.78 -3.72 -26.87
C ALA A 160 5.68 -4.74 -26.15
N LEU A 161 5.20 -5.34 -25.05
CA LEU A 161 5.90 -6.41 -24.35
C LEU A 161 5.96 -7.70 -25.18
N ASN A 162 4.91 -8.04 -25.93
CA ASN A 162 4.91 -9.19 -26.84
C ASN A 162 5.91 -9.00 -27.99
N TYR A 163 6.07 -7.78 -28.52
CA TYR A 163 7.11 -7.46 -29.49
C TYR A 163 8.51 -7.72 -28.92
N PHE A 164 8.80 -7.32 -27.68
CA PHE A 164 10.07 -7.67 -27.02
C PHE A 164 10.28 -9.20 -26.90
N ARG A 165 9.23 -9.98 -26.60
CA ARG A 165 9.34 -11.45 -26.56
C ARG A 165 9.65 -12.04 -27.94
N ALA A 166 9.11 -11.46 -29.01
CA ALA A 166 9.42 -11.86 -30.38
C ALA A 166 10.86 -11.50 -30.77
N MET A 167 11.35 -10.33 -30.34
CA MET A 167 12.70 -9.82 -30.63
C MET A 167 13.80 -10.44 -29.76
N GLN A 168 13.47 -11.11 -28.65
CA GLN A 168 14.46 -11.75 -27.80
C GLN A 168 15.16 -12.91 -28.54
N ASP A 169 16.50 -13.00 -28.48
CA ASP A 169 17.26 -14.15 -28.99
C ASP A 169 17.62 -15.16 -27.90
N SER A 170 18.29 -16.25 -28.26
CA SER A 170 18.65 -17.33 -27.31
C SER A 170 19.72 -16.96 -26.28
N SER A 171 20.43 -15.83 -26.44
CA SER A 171 21.35 -15.27 -25.44
C SER A 171 20.63 -14.42 -24.39
N GLY A 172 19.34 -14.11 -24.61
CA GLY A 172 18.55 -13.18 -23.79
C GLY A 172 18.53 -11.75 -24.34
N SER A 173 19.36 -11.43 -25.33
CA SER A 173 19.45 -10.12 -25.99
C SER A 173 18.13 -9.66 -26.57
N ILE A 174 17.79 -8.38 -26.39
CA ILE A 174 16.67 -7.72 -27.06
C ILE A 174 17.21 -6.40 -27.65
N GLY A 175 17.53 -6.42 -28.95
CA GLY A 175 18.11 -5.26 -29.65
C GLY A 175 19.60 -4.98 -29.38
N GLY A 176 20.34 -5.92 -28.79
CA GLY A 176 21.76 -5.74 -28.43
C GLY A 176 21.95 -5.12 -27.05
N PHE A 177 23.21 -4.97 -26.60
CA PHE A 177 23.55 -4.63 -25.20
C PHE A 177 22.91 -3.33 -24.71
N SER A 178 23.22 -2.19 -25.35
CA SER A 178 22.70 -0.88 -24.92
C SER A 178 21.17 -0.79 -24.96
N VAL A 179 20.51 -1.48 -25.89
CA VAL A 179 19.05 -1.46 -26.01
C VAL A 179 18.41 -2.40 -24.98
N SER A 180 19.06 -3.53 -24.65
CA SER A 180 18.60 -4.44 -23.60
C SER A 180 18.53 -3.75 -22.23
N CYS A 181 19.42 -2.79 -21.94
CA CYS A 181 19.31 -1.94 -20.74
C CYS A 181 18.02 -1.10 -20.72
N TRP A 182 17.61 -0.51 -21.85
CA TRP A 182 16.31 0.18 -21.96
C TRP A 182 15.14 -0.77 -21.82
N VAL A 183 15.24 -1.97 -22.41
CA VAL A 183 14.20 -3.00 -22.33
C VAL A 183 14.01 -3.49 -20.89
N VAL A 184 15.08 -3.67 -20.11
CA VAL A 184 15.00 -4.00 -18.67
C VAL A 184 14.20 -2.95 -17.91
N MET A 185 14.52 -1.66 -18.09
CA MET A 185 13.78 -0.57 -17.43
C MET A 185 12.33 -0.49 -17.90
N ALA A 186 12.06 -0.73 -19.19
CA ALA A 186 10.70 -0.75 -19.74
C ALA A 186 9.85 -1.89 -19.15
N ILE A 187 10.42 -3.10 -19.04
CA ILE A 187 9.77 -4.28 -18.44
C ILE A 187 9.47 -4.01 -16.95
N ALA A 188 10.44 -3.50 -16.19
CA ALA A 188 10.26 -3.11 -14.79
C ALA A 188 9.18 -2.04 -14.62
N SER A 189 9.17 -1.00 -15.48
CA SER A 189 8.16 0.07 -15.43
C SER A 189 6.73 -0.43 -15.69
N ALA A 190 6.59 -1.51 -16.47
CA ALA A 190 5.33 -2.20 -16.74
C ALA A 190 4.91 -3.17 -15.63
N GLY A 191 5.64 -3.24 -14.52
CA GLY A 191 5.30 -4.12 -13.43
C GLY A 191 5.54 -5.60 -13.76
N TYR A 192 6.64 -5.89 -14.44
CA TYR A 192 7.14 -7.26 -14.61
C TYR A 192 8.59 -7.35 -14.12
N ASP A 193 8.90 -8.45 -13.43
CA ASP A 193 10.28 -8.81 -13.11
C ASP A 193 11.09 -9.12 -14.40
N PRO A 194 12.15 -8.35 -14.71
CA PRO A 194 12.96 -8.55 -15.91
C PRO A 194 13.72 -9.90 -15.94
N HIS A 195 13.99 -10.51 -14.78
CA HIS A 195 14.60 -11.86 -14.70
C HIS A 195 13.68 -12.95 -15.27
N ASN A 196 12.36 -12.73 -15.20
CA ASN A 196 11.36 -13.60 -15.79
C ASN A 196 11.13 -13.34 -17.29
N PHE A 197 11.78 -12.32 -17.87
CA PHE A 197 11.74 -12.04 -19.30
C PHE A 197 12.84 -12.81 -20.06
N LYS A 198 12.60 -14.11 -20.24
CA LYS A 198 13.58 -15.08 -20.77
C LYS A 198 13.12 -15.85 -22.00
N LYS A 199 14.10 -16.24 -22.82
CA LYS A 199 13.96 -17.17 -23.94
C LYS A 199 14.87 -18.37 -23.69
N ASN A 200 14.28 -19.56 -23.66
CA ASN A 200 14.90 -20.77 -23.09
C ASN A 200 15.33 -20.52 -21.63
N THR A 201 16.64 -20.50 -21.36
CA THR A 201 17.21 -20.33 -20.02
C THR A 201 17.60 -18.88 -19.71
N ASN A 202 17.92 -18.06 -20.71
CA ASN A 202 18.57 -16.77 -20.51
C ASN A 202 17.54 -15.63 -20.52
N SER A 203 17.55 -14.81 -19.47
CA SER A 203 16.78 -13.57 -19.39
C SER A 203 17.51 -12.39 -20.04
N VAL A 204 16.79 -11.28 -20.22
CA VAL A 204 17.41 -10.01 -20.64
C VAL A 204 18.37 -9.45 -19.58
N VAL A 205 18.17 -9.80 -18.29
CA VAL A 205 19.10 -9.42 -17.21
C VAL A 205 20.38 -10.26 -17.26
N ASP A 206 20.25 -11.58 -17.44
CA ASP A 206 21.40 -12.47 -17.68
C ASP A 206 22.24 -11.96 -18.85
N TYR A 207 21.58 -11.54 -19.93
CA TYR A 207 22.26 -11.01 -21.10
C TYR A 207 23.10 -9.77 -20.78
N ILE A 208 22.55 -8.75 -20.09
CA ILE A 208 23.33 -7.54 -19.76
C ILE A 208 24.41 -7.82 -18.70
N ILE A 209 24.19 -8.72 -17.74
CA ILE A 209 25.21 -9.10 -16.75
C ILE A 209 26.36 -9.88 -17.42
N ASN A 210 26.06 -10.77 -18.35
CA ASN A 210 27.06 -11.56 -19.06
C ASN A 210 27.84 -10.72 -20.10
N ASN A 211 27.21 -9.71 -20.69
CA ASN A 211 27.80 -8.82 -21.71
C ASN A 211 28.31 -7.47 -21.16
N LYS A 212 28.46 -7.33 -19.84
CA LYS A 212 28.99 -6.12 -19.16
C LYS A 212 30.38 -5.66 -19.62
N ASN A 213 31.11 -6.49 -20.38
CA ASN A 213 32.36 -6.13 -21.05
C ASN A 213 32.16 -5.20 -22.26
N GLN A 214 30.92 -4.98 -22.72
CA GLN A 214 30.57 -4.00 -23.75
C GLN A 214 30.42 -2.56 -23.19
N ILE A 215 30.51 -2.39 -21.86
CA ILE A 215 30.46 -1.08 -21.20
C ILE A 215 31.80 -0.38 -21.38
N ASP A 216 31.77 0.80 -22.00
CA ASP A 216 32.89 1.74 -21.94
C ASP A 216 32.93 2.38 -20.56
N GLN A 217 33.77 1.86 -19.67
CA GLN A 217 33.90 2.33 -18.29
C GLN A 217 34.45 3.76 -18.17
N THR A 218 34.87 4.39 -19.29
CA THR A 218 35.25 5.81 -19.31
C THR A 218 34.06 6.74 -19.59
N LYS A 219 32.92 6.21 -20.06
CA LYS A 219 31.72 6.99 -20.38
C LYS A 219 30.71 6.94 -19.25
N VAL A 220 30.40 8.12 -18.71
CA VAL A 220 29.37 8.29 -17.68
C VAL A 220 28.00 7.81 -18.15
N THR A 221 27.62 8.09 -19.40
CA THR A 221 26.35 7.62 -20.00
C THR A 221 26.20 6.10 -20.04
N ASP A 222 27.25 5.34 -20.35
CA ASP A 222 27.21 3.86 -20.38
C ASP A 222 27.17 3.26 -18.96
N LEU A 223 28.00 3.78 -18.04
CA LEU A 223 27.95 3.41 -16.62
C LEU A 223 26.56 3.67 -16.03
N SER A 224 26.01 4.86 -16.24
CA SER A 224 24.74 5.31 -15.66
C SER A 224 23.55 4.50 -16.19
N LYS A 225 23.47 4.29 -17.51
CA LYS A 225 22.45 3.45 -18.15
C LYS A 225 22.51 2.00 -17.67
N PHE A 226 23.70 1.46 -17.43
CA PHE A 226 23.84 0.11 -16.87
C PHE A 226 23.39 0.06 -15.39
N ILE A 227 23.79 1.02 -14.57
CA ILE A 227 23.33 1.14 -13.17
C ILE A 227 21.81 1.25 -13.10
N LEU A 228 21.20 2.11 -13.92
CA LEU A 228 19.73 2.28 -14.00
C LEU A 228 19.00 1.00 -14.41
N ALA A 229 19.57 0.21 -15.34
CA ALA A 229 19.00 -1.08 -15.71
C ALA A 229 19.14 -2.12 -14.58
N LEU A 230 20.28 -2.17 -13.91
CA LEU A 230 20.50 -3.07 -12.77
C LEU A 230 19.54 -2.74 -11.62
N THR A 231 19.42 -1.47 -11.23
CA THR A 231 18.54 -1.07 -10.11
C THR A 231 17.07 -1.28 -10.44
N ALA A 232 16.65 -1.09 -11.70
CA ALA A 232 15.32 -1.46 -12.17
C ALA A 232 15.06 -2.99 -12.20
N ALA A 233 16.11 -3.81 -12.34
CA ALA A 233 16.06 -5.27 -12.19
C ALA A 233 16.33 -5.76 -10.75
N TYR A 234 16.39 -4.84 -9.77
CA TYR A 234 16.73 -5.10 -8.37
C TYR A 234 18.09 -5.77 -8.14
N GLU A 235 18.99 -5.66 -9.11
CA GLU A 235 20.38 -6.09 -9.02
C GLU A 235 21.22 -5.10 -8.22
N ASN A 236 22.33 -5.58 -7.64
CA ASN A 236 23.23 -4.74 -6.85
C ASN A 236 24.37 -4.16 -7.73
N PRO A 237 24.31 -2.90 -8.19
CA PRO A 237 25.35 -2.31 -9.03
C PRO A 237 26.71 -2.16 -8.33
N ARG A 238 26.80 -2.40 -7.01
CA ARG A 238 28.07 -2.41 -6.26
C ARG A 238 28.81 -3.75 -6.33
N ASN A 239 28.19 -4.82 -6.84
CA ASN A 239 28.84 -6.13 -6.98
C ASN A 239 28.28 -6.94 -8.16
N ILE A 240 28.62 -6.54 -9.39
CA ILE A 240 28.32 -7.34 -10.58
C ILE A 240 29.61 -8.03 -11.04
N GLY A 241 29.76 -9.31 -10.69
CA GLY A 241 30.96 -10.09 -10.98
C GLY A 241 32.23 -9.53 -10.32
N GLY A 242 32.11 -8.97 -9.11
CA GLY A 242 33.22 -8.34 -8.38
C GLY A 242 33.51 -6.88 -8.76
N VAL A 243 32.76 -6.29 -9.71
CA VAL A 243 32.90 -4.88 -10.10
C VAL A 243 31.83 -4.02 -9.43
N ASN A 244 32.26 -2.89 -8.85
CA ASN A 244 31.40 -1.86 -8.27
C ASN A 244 31.22 -0.71 -9.26
N TYR A 245 30.15 -0.76 -10.06
CA TYR A 245 29.84 0.24 -11.08
C TYR A 245 29.45 1.59 -10.49
N VAL A 246 28.86 1.62 -9.29
CA VAL A 246 28.56 2.87 -8.56
C VAL A 246 29.85 3.63 -8.28
N SER A 247 30.88 2.96 -7.77
CA SER A 247 32.17 3.61 -7.49
C SER A 247 32.96 3.97 -8.75
N LEU A 248 32.75 3.26 -9.87
CA LEU A 248 33.29 3.70 -11.18
C LEU A 248 32.64 5.03 -11.63
N LEU A 249 31.32 5.15 -11.48
CA LEU A 249 30.58 6.38 -11.79
C LEU A 249 30.96 7.52 -10.82
N GLU A 250 31.06 7.25 -9.52
CA GLU A 250 31.53 8.24 -8.55
C GLU A 250 32.95 8.75 -8.81
N ALA A 251 33.81 7.93 -9.45
CA ALA A 251 35.18 8.28 -9.78
C ALA A 251 35.31 9.19 -11.02
N THR A 252 34.22 9.40 -11.80
CA THR A 252 34.22 10.39 -12.89
C THR A 252 33.96 11.81 -12.40
N PHE A 253 33.58 11.99 -11.13
CA PHE A 253 33.29 13.28 -10.53
C PHE A 253 34.55 14.16 -10.43
N ARG A 254 34.52 15.32 -11.09
CA ARG A 254 35.61 16.29 -11.16
C ARG A 254 35.07 17.68 -11.44
N ASN A 255 35.69 18.71 -10.87
CA ASN A 255 35.33 20.11 -11.11
C ASN A 255 33.82 20.43 -10.96
N ASN A 256 33.19 19.83 -9.93
CA ASN A 256 31.78 19.95 -9.56
C ASN A 256 30.75 19.28 -10.49
N GLN A 257 31.19 18.44 -11.43
CA GLN A 257 30.33 17.71 -12.37
C GLN A 257 30.84 16.26 -12.59
N PHE A 258 30.05 15.40 -13.25
CA PHE A 258 30.45 14.04 -13.63
C PHE A 258 30.80 13.94 -15.11
N GLY A 259 32.02 13.49 -15.45
CA GLY A 259 32.37 13.24 -16.85
C GLY A 259 33.01 14.43 -17.57
N ASP A 260 32.69 14.66 -18.83
CA ASP A 260 33.31 15.73 -19.64
C ASP A 260 32.78 17.12 -19.24
N GLU A 261 33.67 18.09 -19.02
CA GLU A 261 33.31 19.44 -18.55
C GLU A 261 32.44 20.23 -19.54
N LEU A 262 32.31 19.76 -20.78
CA LEU A 262 31.41 20.34 -21.78
C LEU A 262 30.07 19.61 -21.90
N MET A 263 29.91 18.45 -21.27
CA MET A 263 28.76 17.56 -21.46
C MET A 263 27.80 17.59 -20.27
N LEU A 264 26.62 18.19 -20.47
CA LEU A 264 25.56 18.27 -19.46
C LEU A 264 24.81 16.94 -19.30
N ASN A 265 24.74 16.14 -20.36
CA ASN A 265 24.06 14.86 -20.30
C ASN A 265 24.74 13.88 -19.33
N ASP A 266 26.07 13.90 -19.22
CA ASP A 266 26.79 13.07 -18.25
C ASP A 266 26.26 13.32 -16.81
N ASP A 267 26.07 14.57 -16.38
CA ASP A 267 25.45 14.89 -15.08
C ASP A 267 23.99 14.44 -14.97
N PHE A 268 23.17 14.64 -16.00
CA PHE A 268 21.75 14.21 -15.99
C PHE A 268 21.68 12.70 -15.68
N TRP A 269 22.49 11.92 -16.38
CA TRP A 269 22.55 10.47 -16.24
C TRP A 269 23.18 10.03 -14.92
N ALA A 270 24.28 10.67 -14.49
CA ALA A 270 24.95 10.34 -13.25
C ALA A 270 24.05 10.57 -12.03
N VAL A 271 23.36 11.71 -11.96
CA VAL A 271 22.42 12.03 -10.88
C VAL A 271 21.30 10.99 -10.80
N MET A 272 20.64 10.66 -11.91
CA MET A 272 19.59 9.63 -11.93
C MET A 272 20.13 8.26 -11.50
N ALA A 273 21.30 7.86 -12.00
CA ALA A 273 21.89 6.55 -11.71
C ALA A 273 22.32 6.39 -10.25
N LEU A 274 23.04 7.36 -9.68
CA LEU A 274 23.50 7.33 -8.29
C LEU A 274 22.31 7.30 -7.30
N ILE A 275 21.27 8.09 -7.56
CA ILE A 275 20.04 8.09 -6.76
C ILE A 275 19.33 6.74 -6.86
N SER A 276 19.24 6.15 -8.06
CA SER A 276 18.68 4.79 -8.22
C SER A 276 19.46 3.72 -7.46
N ALA A 277 20.77 3.91 -7.30
CA ALA A 277 21.64 3.03 -6.53
C ALA A 277 21.59 3.29 -5.01
N GLY A 278 20.73 4.19 -4.54
CA GLY A 278 20.55 4.52 -3.12
C GLY A 278 21.63 5.43 -2.54
N ILE A 279 22.32 6.23 -3.36
CA ILE A 279 23.09 7.38 -2.85
C ILE A 279 22.09 8.46 -2.42
N ASP A 280 22.31 9.06 -1.23
CA ASP A 280 21.42 10.10 -0.71
C ASP A 280 21.41 11.31 -1.66
N LYS A 281 20.22 11.81 -2.00
CA LYS A 281 20.06 12.95 -2.91
C LYS A 281 20.78 14.22 -2.46
N ASN A 282 21.08 14.36 -1.17
CA ASN A 282 21.82 15.48 -0.58
C ASN A 282 23.35 15.26 -0.59
N ASP A 283 23.84 14.16 -1.18
CA ASP A 283 25.28 13.92 -1.35
C ASP A 283 25.95 15.13 -2.06
N PRO A 284 27.12 15.60 -1.59
CA PRO A 284 27.77 16.77 -2.16
C PRO A 284 28.05 16.67 -3.67
N LYS A 285 28.33 15.48 -4.21
CA LYS A 285 28.58 15.29 -5.66
C LYS A 285 27.28 15.48 -6.45
N ILE A 286 26.18 14.89 -5.97
CA ILE A 286 24.86 15.04 -6.57
C ILE A 286 24.40 16.51 -6.51
N GLN A 287 24.55 17.18 -5.37
CA GLN A 287 24.16 18.58 -5.23
C GLN A 287 25.02 19.53 -6.06
N ASN A 288 26.32 19.23 -6.23
CA ASN A 288 27.20 19.97 -7.14
C ASN A 288 26.78 19.80 -8.61
N ALA A 289 26.54 18.56 -9.06
CA ALA A 289 26.03 18.28 -10.41
C ALA A 289 24.66 18.96 -10.66
N VAL A 290 23.74 18.90 -9.70
CA VAL A 290 22.45 19.61 -9.74
C VAL A 290 22.62 21.13 -9.89
N ASN A 291 23.60 21.72 -9.21
CA ASN A 291 23.90 23.14 -9.35
C ASN A 291 24.56 23.47 -10.70
N PHE A 292 25.42 22.58 -11.22
CA PHE A 292 26.02 22.69 -12.55
C PHE A 292 24.98 22.62 -13.67
N ILE A 293 24.04 21.67 -13.60
CA ILE A 293 22.88 21.57 -14.49
C ILE A 293 22.08 22.89 -14.49
N LYS A 294 21.71 23.39 -13.31
CA LYS A 294 20.95 24.65 -13.18
C LYS A 294 21.70 25.88 -13.69
N ALA A 295 23.03 25.91 -13.53
CA ALA A 295 23.87 27.02 -14.00
C ALA A 295 23.98 27.09 -15.54
N HIS A 296 23.73 25.98 -16.24
CA HIS A 296 23.81 25.88 -17.70
C HIS A 296 22.44 25.67 -18.37
N GLN A 297 21.35 26.11 -17.73
CA GLN A 297 20.05 26.27 -18.41
C GLN A 297 20.16 27.39 -19.45
N ASN A 298 19.70 27.13 -20.68
CA ASN A 298 19.68 28.11 -21.74
C ASN A 298 18.63 29.21 -21.49
N ASN A 299 18.80 30.37 -22.15
CA ASN A 299 17.88 31.52 -22.03
C ASN A 299 16.43 31.23 -22.49
N ASP A 300 16.22 30.17 -23.28
CA ASP A 300 14.89 29.70 -23.68
C ASP A 300 14.21 28.80 -22.62
N GLY A 301 14.94 28.45 -21.56
CA GLY A 301 14.50 27.58 -20.47
C GLY A 301 14.84 26.10 -20.67
N GLY A 302 15.36 25.70 -21.83
CA GLY A 302 15.73 24.31 -22.10
C GLY A 302 17.17 23.97 -21.73
N TRP A 303 17.54 22.72 -22.02
CA TRP A 303 18.90 22.20 -22.01
C TRP A 303 19.20 21.42 -23.29
N SER A 304 20.49 21.28 -23.57
CA SER A 304 21.08 20.43 -24.59
C SER A 304 22.05 19.46 -23.91
N TRP A 305 22.47 18.39 -24.58
CA TRP A 305 23.47 17.45 -24.07
C TRP A 305 24.84 18.10 -23.78
N THR A 306 25.11 19.29 -24.33
CA THR A 306 26.36 20.04 -24.19
C THR A 306 26.13 21.48 -23.74
N ILE A 307 27.10 22.06 -23.02
CA ILE A 307 27.09 23.48 -22.63
C ILE A 307 26.98 24.37 -23.87
N ASN A 308 26.11 25.39 -23.82
CA ASN A 308 25.79 26.30 -24.92
C ASN A 308 25.26 25.61 -26.21
N GLY A 309 24.89 24.34 -26.13
CA GLY A 309 24.18 23.64 -27.21
C GLY A 309 22.76 24.20 -27.40
N ILE A 310 22.17 23.93 -28.57
CA ILE A 310 20.76 24.29 -28.82
C ILE A 310 19.87 23.37 -27.98
N SER A 311 18.97 23.96 -27.20
CA SER A 311 18.02 23.21 -26.38
C SER A 311 17.14 22.27 -27.22
N ASP A 312 16.87 21.08 -26.71
CA ASP A 312 15.91 20.13 -27.29
C ASP A 312 15.03 19.45 -26.22
N VAL A 313 14.02 18.71 -26.69
CA VAL A 313 13.02 18.06 -25.84
C VAL A 313 13.62 16.94 -24.99
N ASP A 314 14.54 16.15 -25.55
CA ASP A 314 15.02 14.91 -24.97
C ASP A 314 16.00 15.22 -23.83
N ASP A 315 16.95 16.12 -24.08
CA ASP A 315 17.91 16.60 -23.06
C ASP A 315 17.23 17.48 -21.99
N THR A 316 16.27 18.34 -22.36
CA THR A 316 15.47 19.08 -21.37
C THR A 316 14.67 18.14 -20.47
N ALA A 317 14.12 17.05 -21.02
CA ALA A 317 13.41 16.05 -20.25
C ALA A 317 14.33 15.26 -19.31
N ALA A 318 15.54 14.90 -19.75
CA ALA A 318 16.55 14.25 -18.93
C ALA A 318 17.00 15.16 -17.76
N ALA A 319 17.23 16.45 -18.03
CA ALA A 319 17.56 17.45 -17.00
C ALA A 319 16.43 17.60 -15.96
N ILE A 320 15.16 17.70 -16.40
CA ILE A 320 14.00 17.72 -15.49
C ILE A 320 13.98 16.48 -14.61
N MET A 321 14.12 15.27 -15.18
CA MET A 321 14.08 14.02 -14.42
C MET A 321 15.23 13.92 -13.41
N ALA A 322 16.45 14.32 -13.78
CA ALA A 322 17.60 14.36 -12.87
C ALA A 322 17.37 15.32 -11.70
N LEU A 323 16.90 16.54 -11.97
CA LEU A 323 16.59 17.54 -10.95
C LEU A 323 15.48 17.06 -9.99
N ILE A 324 14.38 16.52 -10.53
CA ILE A 324 13.28 15.97 -9.72
C ILE A 324 13.74 14.77 -8.88
N ALA A 325 14.56 13.87 -9.43
CA ALA A 325 15.14 12.76 -8.67
C ALA A 325 15.99 13.25 -7.50
N ALA A 326 16.80 14.30 -7.70
CA ALA A 326 17.57 14.96 -6.65
C ALA A 326 16.73 15.77 -5.64
N GLY A 327 15.41 15.83 -5.82
CA GLY A 327 14.48 16.53 -4.93
C GLY A 327 14.41 18.04 -5.14
N GLU A 328 14.80 18.54 -6.32
CA GLU A 328 14.54 19.92 -6.75
C GLU A 328 13.03 20.21 -6.70
N ASN A 329 12.67 21.42 -6.31
CA ASN A 329 11.27 21.78 -6.13
C ASN A 329 10.57 21.88 -7.50
N LYS A 330 9.44 21.19 -7.67
CA LYS A 330 8.61 21.19 -8.91
C LYS A 330 8.14 22.60 -9.32
N GLN A 331 8.13 23.55 -8.40
CA GLN A 331 7.77 24.95 -8.61
C GLN A 331 9.00 25.90 -8.67
N SER A 332 10.24 25.38 -8.71
CA SER A 332 11.42 26.24 -8.85
C SER A 332 11.56 26.77 -10.29
N SER A 333 12.20 27.94 -10.42
CA SER A 333 12.34 28.62 -11.72
C SER A 333 12.96 27.73 -12.81
N PRO A 334 14.01 26.92 -12.57
CA PRO A 334 14.55 26.03 -13.60
C PRO A 334 13.51 25.04 -14.14
N ILE A 335 12.70 24.42 -13.27
CA ILE A 335 11.65 23.48 -13.69
C ILE A 335 10.54 24.19 -14.46
N LEU A 336 10.08 25.36 -13.98
CA LEU A 336 9.02 26.13 -14.65
C LEU A 336 9.49 26.68 -16.02
N ASN A 337 10.73 27.12 -16.12
CA ASN A 337 11.36 27.54 -17.38
C ASN A 337 11.41 26.38 -18.38
N ALA A 338 11.80 25.20 -17.93
CA ALA A 338 11.89 24.00 -18.76
C ALA A 338 10.52 23.50 -19.23
N LEU A 339 9.49 23.58 -18.38
CA LEU A 339 8.10 23.32 -18.79
C LEU A 339 7.61 24.34 -19.82
N ASN A 340 7.97 25.63 -19.67
CA ASN A 340 7.67 26.65 -20.67
C ASN A 340 8.39 26.36 -22.00
N TYR A 341 9.68 26.01 -21.96
CA TYR A 341 10.45 25.58 -23.13
C TYR A 341 9.76 24.41 -23.86
N LEU A 342 9.46 23.32 -23.14
CA LEU A 342 8.79 22.15 -23.72
C LEU A 342 7.45 22.55 -24.37
N LYS A 343 6.68 23.46 -23.76
CA LYS A 343 5.42 23.96 -24.30
C LYS A 343 5.56 24.76 -25.61
N THR A 344 6.75 25.29 -25.90
CA THR A 344 7.11 25.87 -27.22
C THR A 344 7.43 24.81 -28.28
N GLN A 345 7.95 23.64 -27.87
CA GLN A 345 8.28 22.51 -28.75
C GLN A 345 7.06 21.64 -29.09
N LEU A 346 5.89 21.94 -28.51
CA LEU A 346 4.65 21.24 -28.81
C LEU A 346 4.05 21.73 -30.14
N HIS A 347 4.19 20.91 -31.16
CA HIS A 347 3.79 21.22 -32.53
C HIS A 347 2.27 21.19 -32.74
N SER A 348 1.82 21.71 -33.89
CA SER A 348 0.39 21.88 -34.22
C SER A 348 -0.41 20.58 -34.28
N ASP A 349 0.24 19.43 -34.47
CA ASP A 349 -0.36 18.10 -34.43
C ASP A 349 -0.51 17.52 -33.01
N GLY A 350 -0.01 18.22 -31.98
CA GLY A 350 -0.06 17.79 -30.59
C GLY A 350 1.16 16.99 -30.13
N GLY A 351 2.17 16.80 -30.98
CA GLY A 351 3.38 16.07 -30.63
C GLY A 351 4.56 16.97 -30.27
N PHE A 352 5.48 16.45 -29.46
CA PHE A 352 6.83 16.99 -29.37
C PHE A 352 7.63 16.65 -30.63
N ILE A 353 8.35 17.64 -31.16
CA ILE A 353 9.14 17.50 -32.39
C ILE A 353 10.64 17.49 -32.13
N TYR A 354 11.38 16.78 -32.98
CA TYR A 354 12.84 16.91 -33.10
C TYR A 354 13.21 16.87 -34.58
N MET A 355 14.10 17.78 -35.01
CA MET A 355 14.49 17.96 -36.42
C MET A 355 13.31 18.09 -37.41
N GLY A 356 12.20 18.67 -36.94
CA GLY A 356 11.04 19.02 -37.78
C GLY A 356 9.87 18.04 -37.76
N GLU A 357 9.99 16.87 -37.12
CA GLU A 357 8.92 15.86 -37.10
C GLU A 357 8.60 15.35 -35.69
N ALA A 358 7.32 15.04 -35.45
CA ALA A 358 6.84 14.50 -34.19
C ALA A 358 7.15 13.01 -34.10
N ASN A 359 7.95 12.62 -33.11
CA ASN A 359 8.58 11.30 -33.05
C ASN A 359 8.40 10.59 -31.71
N ALA A 360 8.56 9.26 -31.69
CA ALA A 360 8.33 8.45 -30.49
C ALA A 360 9.30 8.75 -29.34
N ALA A 361 10.55 9.11 -29.62
CA ALA A 361 11.53 9.41 -28.58
C ALA A 361 11.15 10.69 -27.84
N SER A 362 11.07 11.83 -28.55
CA SER A 362 10.75 13.12 -27.94
C SER A 362 9.36 13.15 -27.30
N ASN A 363 8.39 12.42 -27.85
CA ASN A 363 7.09 12.28 -27.18
C ASN A 363 7.20 11.47 -25.88
N ALA A 364 7.93 10.35 -25.86
CA ALA A 364 8.15 9.59 -24.64
C ALA A 364 8.92 10.39 -23.59
N TRP A 365 10.06 11.01 -23.95
CA TRP A 365 10.88 11.83 -23.05
C TRP A 365 10.10 13.02 -22.50
N GLY A 366 9.41 13.78 -23.38
CA GLY A 366 8.53 14.86 -22.97
C GLY A 366 7.43 14.41 -21.99
N ILE A 367 6.72 13.30 -22.28
CA ILE A 367 5.72 12.73 -21.36
C ILE A 367 6.34 12.39 -20.00
N MET A 368 7.49 11.71 -19.96
CA MET A 368 8.16 11.34 -18.71
C MET A 368 8.53 12.57 -17.87
N ALA A 369 8.98 13.67 -18.48
CA ALA A 369 9.27 14.92 -17.79
C ALA A 369 8.02 15.63 -17.24
N LEU A 370 6.91 15.61 -17.99
CA LEU A 370 5.61 16.11 -17.50
C LEU A 370 5.13 15.29 -16.30
N VAL A 371 5.20 13.97 -16.38
CA VAL A 371 4.84 13.07 -15.28
C VAL A 371 5.75 13.30 -14.06
N ALA A 372 7.06 13.42 -14.24
CA ALA A 372 8.02 13.69 -13.16
C ALA A 372 7.66 14.98 -12.41
N THR A 373 7.26 16.03 -13.12
CA THR A 373 6.82 17.31 -12.55
C THR A 373 5.38 17.28 -12.01
N GLY A 374 4.63 16.19 -12.21
CA GLY A 374 3.22 16.04 -11.79
C GLY A 374 2.21 16.69 -12.74
N VAL A 375 2.64 17.08 -13.94
CA VAL A 375 1.80 17.66 -14.99
C VAL A 375 1.14 16.54 -15.79
N ASN A 376 -0.16 16.64 -16.03
CA ASN A 376 -0.87 15.70 -16.90
C ASN A 376 -0.63 16.04 -18.39
N PRO A 377 0.01 15.16 -19.18
CA PRO A 377 0.27 15.39 -20.61
C PRO A 377 -0.97 15.42 -21.50
N THR A 378 -2.15 14.94 -21.04
CA THR A 378 -3.41 15.04 -21.80
C THR A 378 -4.23 16.29 -21.46
N SER A 379 -3.74 17.14 -20.54
CA SER A 379 -4.44 18.36 -20.14
C SER A 379 -4.47 19.42 -21.24
N VAL A 380 -5.47 20.31 -21.21
CA VAL A 380 -5.74 21.31 -22.27
C VAL A 380 -4.53 22.17 -22.68
N GLU A 381 -3.61 22.43 -21.75
CA GLU A 381 -2.39 23.20 -22.01
C GLU A 381 -1.39 22.49 -22.94
N TRP A 382 -1.41 21.15 -22.92
CA TRP A 382 -0.54 20.24 -23.65
C TRP A 382 -1.24 19.58 -24.84
N VAL A 383 -2.42 20.08 -25.22
CA VAL A 383 -3.17 19.63 -26.39
C VAL A 383 -3.08 20.66 -27.51
N ARG A 384 -2.90 20.19 -28.76
CA ARG A 384 -3.02 20.98 -29.99
C ARG A 384 -3.88 20.22 -31.00
N ASN A 385 -4.80 20.90 -31.68
CA ASN A 385 -5.75 20.28 -32.63
C ASN A 385 -6.41 18.99 -32.10
N ASN A 386 -6.79 19.02 -30.82
CA ASN A 386 -7.40 17.92 -30.06
C ASN A 386 -6.56 16.62 -29.96
N LYS A 387 -5.23 16.76 -30.00
CA LYS A 387 -4.26 15.68 -29.75
C LYS A 387 -3.25 16.13 -28.70
N SER A 388 -2.84 15.19 -27.86
CA SER A 388 -1.76 15.31 -26.87
C SER A 388 -0.50 14.56 -27.32
N PRO A 389 0.65 14.75 -26.64
CA PRO A 389 1.83 13.91 -26.84
C PRO A 389 1.54 12.42 -26.67
N VAL A 390 0.60 12.07 -25.79
CA VAL A 390 0.12 10.69 -25.58
C VAL A 390 -0.60 10.17 -26.82
N ASP A 391 -1.50 10.96 -27.43
CA ASP A 391 -2.17 10.60 -28.69
C ASP A 391 -1.17 10.36 -29.82
N ILE A 392 -0.15 11.22 -29.92
CA ILE A 392 0.89 11.08 -30.95
C ILE A 392 1.72 9.83 -30.72
N LEU A 393 2.23 9.60 -29.50
CA LEU A 393 2.98 8.39 -29.16
C LEU A 393 2.18 7.12 -29.44
N LEU A 394 0.92 7.05 -28.99
CA LEU A 394 0.01 5.94 -29.28
C LEU A 394 -0.22 5.72 -30.79
N SER A 395 -0.24 6.79 -31.59
CA SER A 395 -0.42 6.70 -33.05
C SER A 395 0.79 6.16 -33.82
N LEU A 396 1.92 5.95 -33.12
CA LEU A 396 3.17 5.40 -33.66
C LEU A 396 3.33 3.89 -33.37
N GLN A 397 2.39 3.26 -32.66
CA GLN A 397 2.39 1.81 -32.48
C GLN A 397 1.91 1.08 -33.75
N ASN A 398 2.68 0.09 -34.17
CA ASN A 398 2.40 -0.80 -35.29
C ASN A 398 1.54 -2.00 -34.85
N SER A 399 1.01 -2.73 -35.83
CA SER A 399 0.20 -3.94 -35.60
C SER A 399 0.94 -5.10 -34.95
N ASP A 400 2.28 -5.10 -34.96
CA ASP A 400 3.12 -6.08 -34.26
C ASP A 400 3.45 -5.68 -32.82
N GLY A 401 2.98 -4.50 -32.36
CA GLY A 401 3.22 -3.94 -31.04
C GLY A 401 4.44 -3.02 -30.93
N SER A 402 5.31 -3.00 -31.95
CA SER A 402 6.48 -2.11 -31.98
C SER A 402 6.07 -0.64 -32.16
N PHE A 403 6.89 0.30 -31.66
CA PHE A 403 6.74 1.71 -31.95
C PHE A 403 7.73 2.16 -33.04
N SER A 404 7.23 2.88 -34.03
CA SER A 404 8.05 3.54 -35.07
C SER A 404 8.59 4.88 -34.58
N TYR A 405 9.75 5.29 -35.10
CA TYR A 405 10.30 6.61 -34.78
C TYR A 405 9.32 7.71 -35.20
N ILE A 406 8.88 7.66 -36.45
CA ILE A 406 7.81 8.48 -37.02
C ILE A 406 6.80 7.58 -37.75
N LYS A 407 5.62 8.11 -38.04
CA LYS A 407 4.52 7.33 -38.60
C LYS A 407 4.86 6.78 -40.00
N GLY A 408 4.65 5.49 -40.20
CA GLY A 408 4.86 4.81 -41.48
C GLY A 408 6.29 4.27 -41.71
N GLN A 409 7.23 4.51 -40.78
CA GLN A 409 8.47 3.74 -40.71
C GLN A 409 8.24 2.39 -40.01
N SER A 410 9.21 1.48 -40.11
CA SER A 410 9.28 0.27 -39.30
C SER A 410 9.50 0.59 -37.82
N GLY A 411 8.90 -0.19 -36.92
CA GLY A 411 9.14 -0.07 -35.49
C GLY A 411 10.50 -0.61 -35.05
N SER A 412 10.92 -0.21 -33.84
CA SER A 412 12.17 -0.69 -33.24
C SER A 412 12.02 -1.01 -31.75
N VAL A 413 12.91 -1.89 -31.25
CA VAL A 413 13.02 -2.19 -29.82
C VAL A 413 13.31 -0.92 -29.01
N TRP A 414 14.16 -0.02 -29.52
CA TRP A 414 14.56 1.19 -28.81
C TRP A 414 13.37 2.13 -28.54
N TRP A 415 12.58 2.45 -29.58
CA TRP A 415 11.43 3.35 -29.44
C TRP A 415 10.31 2.72 -28.62
N THR A 416 10.12 1.41 -28.73
CA THR A 416 9.20 0.64 -27.90
C THR A 416 9.61 0.70 -26.41
N ALA A 417 10.91 0.66 -26.10
CA ALA A 417 11.42 0.76 -24.73
C ALA A 417 11.28 2.15 -24.11
N TYR A 418 11.27 3.22 -24.92
CA TYR A 418 10.91 4.55 -24.44
C TYR A 418 9.39 4.72 -24.29
N ALA A 419 8.60 4.14 -25.19
CA ALA A 419 7.14 4.31 -25.20
C ALA A 419 6.46 3.72 -23.96
N ILE A 420 6.87 2.52 -23.51
CA ILE A 420 6.25 1.82 -22.38
C ILE A 420 6.24 2.65 -21.08
N PRO A 421 7.38 3.09 -20.50
CA PRO A 421 7.37 3.87 -19.25
C PRO A 421 6.59 5.17 -19.39
N ALA A 422 6.71 5.86 -20.52
CA ALA A 422 5.98 7.10 -20.79
C ALA A 422 4.46 6.90 -20.76
N LEU A 423 3.93 5.91 -21.48
CA LEU A 423 2.49 5.62 -21.54
C LEU A 423 1.92 5.16 -20.19
N LEU A 424 2.72 4.48 -19.37
CA LEU A 424 2.38 4.03 -18.02
C LEU A 424 2.43 5.13 -16.96
N GLY A 425 2.79 6.37 -17.31
CA GLY A 425 2.99 7.43 -16.33
C GLY A 425 4.14 7.14 -15.37
N LYS A 426 5.21 6.52 -15.88
CA LYS A 426 6.50 6.35 -15.20
C LYS A 426 7.53 7.30 -15.82
N PHE A 427 8.68 7.43 -15.18
CA PHE A 427 9.80 8.27 -15.61
C PHE A 427 11.11 7.74 -15.01
N TYR A 428 12.26 8.19 -15.51
CA TYR A 428 13.58 7.77 -15.03
C TYR A 428 14.06 8.60 -13.81
N PRO A 429 14.83 8.02 -12.87
CA PRO A 429 15.06 6.58 -12.70
C PRO A 429 13.74 5.86 -12.41
N ILE A 430 13.59 4.60 -12.83
CA ILE A 430 12.37 3.82 -12.57
C ILE A 430 12.24 3.60 -11.06
N GLN A 431 11.45 4.45 -10.39
CA GLN A 431 11.14 4.34 -8.98
C GLN A 431 9.89 3.51 -8.78
N GLU A 432 10.02 2.34 -8.16
CA GLU A 432 8.91 1.73 -7.41
C GLU A 432 9.37 1.30 -6.02
N SER A 433 8.54 1.63 -5.04
CA SER A 433 8.52 1.00 -3.73
C SER A 433 8.34 -0.51 -3.88
N PHE A 434 9.16 -1.31 -3.20
CA PHE A 434 9.07 -2.77 -3.22
C PHE A 434 7.88 -3.29 -2.37
N ILE A 435 6.65 -2.95 -2.76
CA ILE A 435 5.39 -3.52 -2.26
C ILE A 435 4.41 -3.75 -3.43
N THR A 436 4.84 -4.38 -4.54
CA THR A 436 3.88 -4.92 -5.55
C THR A 436 4.36 -6.05 -6.49
N GLN A 437 5.54 -6.68 -6.30
CA GLN A 437 6.06 -7.58 -7.36
C GLN A 437 6.93 -8.80 -6.98
N LEU A 438 6.60 -9.48 -5.89
CA LEU A 438 6.84 -10.93 -5.79
C LEU A 438 5.60 -11.75 -6.19
N THR A 439 4.69 -11.13 -6.96
CA THR A 439 3.49 -11.74 -7.52
C THR A 439 3.51 -11.69 -9.05
N THR A 440 3.39 -12.87 -9.66
CA THR A 440 3.40 -13.13 -11.12
C THR A 440 4.80 -12.96 -11.76
N THR A 441 5.37 -13.90 -12.53
CA THR A 441 4.79 -15.08 -13.20
C THR A 441 5.82 -16.21 -13.43
N THR A 442 5.70 -17.35 -12.73
CA THR A 442 6.04 -18.73 -13.17
C THR A 442 5.78 -19.67 -11.97
N THR A 443 4.61 -20.27 -11.76
CA THR A 443 3.58 -20.72 -12.71
C THR A 443 2.17 -20.24 -12.36
N LEU A 444 1.37 -19.92 -13.38
CA LEU A 444 -0.02 -19.45 -13.27
C LEU A 444 -0.95 -20.55 -12.73
N THR A 445 -1.44 -20.41 -11.48
CA THR A 445 -2.86 -20.51 -11.08
C THR A 445 -3.06 -20.22 -9.57
N SER A 446 -2.86 -18.97 -9.15
CA SER A 446 -3.54 -18.36 -7.98
C SER A 446 -3.09 -16.91 -7.85
N LEU A 447 -4.01 -15.96 -8.04
CA LEU A 447 -3.70 -14.53 -7.95
C LEU A 447 -3.50 -14.11 -6.49
N PHE A 448 -2.39 -13.38 -6.27
CA PHE A 448 -2.03 -12.54 -5.11
C PHE A 448 -1.71 -13.20 -3.76
N THR A 449 -0.41 -13.42 -3.54
CA THR A 449 0.24 -13.19 -2.25
C THR A 449 0.51 -11.70 -2.01
N SER A 450 -0.02 -11.11 -0.93
CA SER A 450 0.63 -10.01 -0.17
C SER A 450 0.48 -8.58 -0.77
N VAL A 451 0.36 -7.46 -0.04
CA VAL A 451 0.34 -7.12 1.41
C VAL A 451 -0.60 -5.90 1.62
N THR A 452 -1.18 -5.75 2.82
CA THR A 452 -1.66 -4.49 3.43
C THR A 452 -0.55 -3.41 3.57
N THR A 453 -0.78 -2.09 3.54
CA THR A 453 -1.95 -1.20 3.31
C THR A 453 -1.42 0.22 3.04
N GLN A 454 -2.25 1.19 2.61
CA GLN A 454 -2.20 2.51 3.28
C GLN A 454 -3.49 3.35 3.23
N THR A 455 -3.80 3.94 4.38
CA THR A 455 -4.86 4.94 4.60
C THR A 455 -4.56 6.26 3.88
N LEU A 456 -5.58 6.82 3.24
CA LEU A 456 -5.70 8.25 3.01
C LEU A 456 -5.74 9.01 4.34
N THR A 457 -4.83 9.96 4.55
CA THR A 457 -5.20 11.28 5.10
C THR A 457 -4.21 12.33 4.62
N THR A 458 -4.79 13.47 4.23
CA THR A 458 -4.19 14.80 4.12
C THR A 458 -3.05 15.09 5.09
N GLN A 459 -2.08 15.90 4.63
CA GLN A 459 -0.86 16.36 5.33
C GLN A 459 0.29 15.34 5.29
N THR A 460 1.38 15.66 4.58
CA THR A 460 2.61 14.87 4.52
C THR A 460 3.42 14.99 5.81
N ALA A 461 2.88 14.43 6.88
CA ALA A 461 3.62 14.02 8.06
C ALA A 461 3.84 12.51 7.97
N THR A 462 5.09 12.05 7.98
CA THR A 462 5.41 10.65 8.25
C THR A 462 4.82 10.29 9.61
N LYS A 463 3.96 9.27 9.69
CA LYS A 463 3.38 8.82 10.96
C LYS A 463 4.52 8.42 11.91
N ASN A 464 4.77 9.25 12.91
CA ASN A 464 5.85 9.08 13.89
C ASN A 464 5.47 8.02 14.94
N GLN A 465 5.23 6.78 14.49
CA GLN A 465 4.69 5.70 15.31
C GLN A 465 5.45 4.40 15.09
N VAL A 466 5.55 3.57 16.12
CA VAL A 466 6.06 2.20 16.08
C VAL A 466 4.97 1.22 16.48
N TYR A 467 5.13 -0.05 16.10
CA TYR A 467 4.29 -1.13 16.59
C TYR A 467 5.01 -1.90 17.68
N ILE A 468 4.36 -2.10 18.83
CA ILE A 468 4.92 -2.88 19.95
C ILE A 468 3.99 -4.02 20.32
N ARG A 469 4.59 -5.17 20.68
CA ARG A 469 3.94 -6.34 21.24
C ARG A 469 4.72 -6.81 22.46
N ILE A 470 3.99 -7.15 23.53
CA ILE A 470 4.55 -7.56 24.82
C ILE A 470 4.00 -8.94 25.17
N GLU A 471 4.89 -9.92 25.22
CA GLU A 471 4.55 -11.34 25.34
C GLU A 471 5.06 -11.96 26.64
N ASP A 472 4.13 -12.38 27.49
CA ASP A 472 4.42 -13.30 28.57
C ASP A 472 4.30 -14.75 28.04
N VAL A 473 4.80 -15.70 28.83
CA VAL A 473 4.73 -17.16 28.58
C VAL A 473 3.27 -17.62 28.42
N THR A 474 2.33 -17.00 29.15
CA THR A 474 0.91 -17.41 29.19
C THR A 474 -0.05 -16.49 28.43
N GLU A 475 0.31 -15.24 28.16
CA GLU A 475 -0.61 -14.24 27.59
C GLU A 475 0.12 -13.15 26.78
N THR A 476 -0.59 -12.47 25.88
CA THR A 476 -0.11 -11.20 25.32
C THR A 476 -0.52 -10.10 26.28
N VAL A 477 0.44 -9.51 26.98
CA VAL A 477 0.18 -8.43 27.96
C VAL A 477 -0.42 -7.22 27.26
N TRP A 478 0.16 -6.83 26.13
CA TRP A 478 -0.35 -5.75 25.29
C TRP A 478 0.21 -5.81 23.86
N ARG A 479 -0.52 -5.26 22.90
CA ARG A 479 -0.05 -5.00 21.54
C ARG A 479 -0.72 -3.77 20.96
N GLY A 480 -0.02 -2.98 20.16
CA GLY A 480 -0.60 -1.82 19.49
C GLY A 480 0.41 -0.84 18.90
N TRP A 481 -0.11 0.16 18.22
CA TRP A 481 0.67 1.29 17.70
C TRP A 481 0.89 2.33 18.79
N ILE A 482 2.13 2.79 18.94
CA ILE A 482 2.56 3.83 19.87
C ILE A 482 3.13 4.99 19.05
N GLU A 483 2.67 6.21 19.32
CA GLU A 483 3.33 7.42 18.84
C GLU A 483 4.63 7.63 19.60
N ILE A 484 5.75 7.81 18.88
CA ILE A 484 7.08 8.00 19.50
C ILE A 484 7.07 9.36 20.21
N PRO A 485 7.17 9.41 21.55
CA PRO A 485 7.16 10.67 22.27
C PRO A 485 8.46 11.44 22.01
N SER A 486 8.51 12.73 22.34
CA SER A 486 9.78 13.47 22.33
C SER A 486 10.70 13.07 23.50
N SER A 487 10.09 12.88 24.67
CA SER A 487 10.71 12.34 25.88
C SER A 487 9.65 11.77 26.80
N THR A 488 10.04 10.93 27.75
CA THR A 488 9.12 10.41 28.78
C THR A 488 9.82 10.24 30.12
N THR A 489 9.05 10.30 31.21
CA THR A 489 9.57 10.14 32.57
C THR A 489 9.35 8.71 33.06
N ILE A 490 10.44 8.08 33.54
CA ILE A 490 10.47 6.74 34.14
C ILE A 490 10.79 6.88 35.63
N THR A 491 9.99 6.28 36.51
CA THR A 491 10.30 6.21 37.95
C THR A 491 10.80 4.82 38.30
N CYS A 492 11.99 4.74 38.90
CA CYS A 492 12.63 3.46 39.22
C CYS A 492 12.22 2.97 40.62
N TYR A 493 11.83 1.70 40.75
CA TYR A 493 11.18 1.19 41.96
C TYR A 493 12.15 1.01 43.14
N ASN A 494 13.43 0.76 42.84
CA ASN A 494 14.47 0.45 43.81
C ASN A 494 15.04 1.70 44.49
N SER A 495 15.05 2.84 43.80
CA SER A 495 15.56 4.13 44.30
C SER A 495 14.48 5.19 44.56
N GLY A 496 13.30 5.03 43.96
CA GLY A 496 12.24 6.05 43.93
C GLY A 496 12.56 7.26 43.04
N LYS A 497 13.67 7.27 42.31
CA LYS A 497 14.07 8.39 41.44
C LYS A 497 13.31 8.37 40.11
N SER A 498 13.05 9.57 39.60
CA SER A 498 12.47 9.78 38.27
C SER A 498 13.51 10.31 37.29
N TYR A 499 13.55 9.75 36.09
CA TYR A 499 14.47 10.08 35.01
C TYR A 499 13.67 10.49 33.77
N ASN A 500 13.98 11.64 33.18
CA ASN A 500 13.45 12.01 31.87
C ASN A 500 14.39 11.46 30.79
N ILE A 501 13.88 10.54 29.96
CA ILE A 501 14.62 9.91 28.87
C ILE A 501 14.10 10.37 27.51
N PRO A 502 14.93 10.39 26.45
CA PRO A 502 14.45 10.55 25.08
C PRO A 502 13.34 9.54 24.73
N GLY A 503 12.45 9.88 23.80
CA GLY A 503 11.34 8.98 23.43
C GLY A 503 11.67 7.94 22.35
N ASP A 504 12.81 8.08 21.69
CA ASP A 504 13.29 7.27 20.57
C ASP A 504 14.03 5.99 21.01
N ASN A 505 13.53 5.31 22.06
CA ASN A 505 14.06 4.02 22.52
C ASN A 505 12.95 3.11 23.07
N VAL A 506 13.25 1.82 23.16
CA VAL A 506 12.28 0.77 23.53
C VAL A 506 11.69 0.96 24.94
N LEU A 507 12.46 1.49 25.91
CA LEU A 507 11.95 1.77 27.25
C LEU A 507 10.89 2.88 27.27
N ALA A 508 11.08 3.92 26.46
CA ALA A 508 10.10 4.98 26.34
C ALA A 508 8.78 4.47 25.73
N ILE A 509 8.86 3.61 24.71
CA ILE A 509 7.68 2.98 24.11
C ILE A 509 6.98 2.03 25.09
N LEU A 510 7.73 1.25 25.89
CA LEU A 510 7.16 0.44 26.97
C LEU A 510 6.38 1.30 27.98
N ASN A 511 6.88 2.50 28.32
CA ASN A 511 6.17 3.42 29.19
C ASN A 511 4.84 3.90 28.59
N GLU A 512 4.83 4.36 27.33
CA GLU A 512 3.59 4.80 26.68
C GLU A 512 2.60 3.64 26.47
N ALA A 513 3.10 2.45 26.13
CA ALA A 513 2.31 1.22 26.08
C ALA A 513 1.66 0.89 27.43
N SER A 514 2.37 1.06 28.56
CA SER A 514 1.81 0.81 29.89
C SER A 514 0.63 1.73 30.21
N LYS A 515 0.70 3.00 29.78
CA LYS A 515 -0.37 4.00 29.99
C LYS A 515 -1.61 3.69 29.15
N LEU A 516 -1.42 3.25 27.91
CA LEU A 516 -2.52 2.91 26.99
C LEU A 516 -3.12 1.52 27.27
N GLY A 517 -2.30 0.57 27.69
CA GLY A 517 -2.71 -0.80 28.03
C GLY A 517 -3.20 -1.00 29.46
N GLY A 518 -2.90 -0.06 30.37
CA GLY A 518 -3.27 -0.17 31.78
C GLY A 518 -2.52 -1.26 32.56
N PHE A 519 -1.44 -1.80 32.00
CA PHE A 519 -0.57 -2.77 32.68
C PHE A 519 0.53 -2.07 33.48
N THR A 520 1.08 -2.77 34.48
CA THR A 520 2.20 -2.26 35.30
C THR A 520 3.53 -2.78 34.81
N TYR A 521 4.61 -2.06 35.07
CA TYR A 521 5.98 -2.54 34.89
C TYR A 521 6.89 -1.91 35.96
N THR A 522 8.01 -2.56 36.27
CA THR A 522 9.02 -2.06 37.22
C THR A 522 10.37 -1.93 36.55
N VAL A 523 11.06 -0.81 36.81
CA VAL A 523 12.41 -0.54 36.30
C VAL A 523 13.37 -0.31 37.45
N SER A 524 14.53 -0.95 37.38
CA SER A 524 15.65 -0.74 38.30
C SER A 524 16.68 0.20 37.66
N ASP A 525 17.15 1.19 38.43
CA ASP A 525 18.29 2.05 38.09
C ASP A 525 19.63 1.53 38.64
N GLN A 526 19.65 0.31 39.20
CA GLN A 526 20.83 -0.28 39.88
C GLN A 526 22.12 -0.28 39.04
N TRP A 527 22.01 -0.33 37.71
CA TRP A 527 23.15 -0.31 36.79
C TRP A 527 23.18 0.91 35.86
N TYR A 528 22.34 1.92 36.13
CA TYR A 528 22.32 3.17 35.37
C TYR A 528 23.36 4.16 35.95
N PRO A 529 24.16 4.86 35.12
CA PRO A 529 24.06 4.96 33.66
C PRO A 529 24.79 3.86 32.87
N ASP A 530 25.74 3.15 33.47
CA ASP A 530 26.78 2.37 32.75
C ASP A 530 26.23 1.23 31.89
N LEU A 531 25.36 0.37 32.46
CA LEU A 531 24.68 -0.72 31.74
C LEU A 531 23.21 -0.39 31.45
N GLY A 532 22.78 0.85 31.70
CA GLY A 532 21.43 1.35 31.48
C GLY A 532 20.37 0.87 32.49
N PHE A 533 19.11 1.03 32.12
CA PHE A 533 17.95 0.63 32.91
C PHE A 533 17.58 -0.84 32.70
N TYR A 534 17.14 -1.50 33.76
CA TYR A 534 16.71 -2.90 33.73
C TYR A 534 15.21 -3.02 34.02
N VAL A 535 14.45 -3.71 33.15
CA VAL A 535 13.04 -4.01 33.38
C VAL A 535 12.93 -5.26 34.25
N ASP A 536 12.56 -5.06 35.52
CA ASP A 536 12.46 -6.09 36.56
C ASP A 536 11.15 -6.90 36.45
N SER A 537 10.05 -6.25 36.05
CA SER A 537 8.78 -6.93 35.79
C SER A 537 7.91 -6.18 34.78
N ILE A 538 7.01 -6.92 34.12
CA ILE A 538 5.86 -6.40 33.36
C ILE A 538 4.63 -7.24 33.75
N ASN A 539 3.48 -6.60 33.88
CA ASN A 539 2.22 -7.14 34.43
C ASN A 539 2.37 -7.85 35.79
N GLY A 540 3.41 -7.52 36.56
CA GLY A 540 3.76 -8.16 37.84
C GLY A 540 4.59 -9.44 37.72
N HIS A 541 4.84 -9.97 36.52
CA HIS A 541 5.73 -11.12 36.32
C HIS A 541 7.19 -10.66 36.29
N LYS A 542 7.96 -11.11 37.27
CA LYS A 542 9.36 -10.73 37.48
C LYS A 542 10.33 -11.54 36.62
N ALA A 543 11.50 -10.97 36.36
CA ALA A 543 12.66 -11.75 35.95
C ALA A 543 13.13 -12.69 37.08
N GLU A 544 13.59 -13.89 36.73
CA GLU A 544 14.05 -14.91 37.69
C GLU A 544 15.20 -15.75 37.12
N GLY A 545 16.34 -15.76 37.81
CA GLY A 545 17.50 -16.55 37.41
C GLY A 545 18.08 -16.08 36.06
N ILE A 546 18.06 -16.96 35.06
CA ILE A 546 18.49 -16.65 33.68
C ILE A 546 17.34 -16.11 32.80
N TYR A 547 16.11 -16.09 33.32
CA TYR A 547 14.93 -15.62 32.59
C TYR A 547 14.62 -14.18 32.94
N GLY A 548 14.16 -13.40 31.96
CA GLY A 548 13.72 -12.02 32.19
C GLY A 548 13.05 -11.41 30.98
N TRP A 549 12.86 -10.11 31.01
CA TRP A 549 12.25 -9.33 29.92
C TRP A 549 13.30 -8.91 28.90
N LEU A 550 13.38 -9.63 27.79
CA LEU A 550 14.20 -9.28 26.63
C LEU A 550 13.37 -8.46 25.63
N TYR A 551 14.05 -7.81 24.68
CA TYR A 551 13.41 -7.15 23.56
C TYR A 551 14.09 -7.49 22.23
N ARG A 552 13.33 -7.35 21.15
CA ARG A 552 13.76 -7.42 19.76
C ARG A 552 13.20 -6.22 19.00
N VAL A 553 13.97 -5.67 18.06
CA VAL A 553 13.50 -4.65 17.11
C VAL A 553 13.67 -5.21 15.71
N ASN A 554 12.60 -5.24 14.91
CA ASN A 554 12.54 -5.91 13.60
C ASN A 554 13.08 -7.35 13.69
N TYR A 555 12.66 -8.07 14.74
CA TYR A 555 13.11 -9.40 15.15
C TYR A 555 14.60 -9.55 15.52
N ILE A 556 15.42 -8.50 15.43
CA ILE A 556 16.85 -8.52 15.82
C ILE A 556 16.93 -8.46 17.35
N LEU A 557 17.68 -9.38 17.98
CA LEU A 557 17.84 -9.42 19.42
C LEU A 557 18.53 -8.15 19.95
N GLY A 558 17.94 -7.54 20.98
CA GLY A 558 18.51 -6.40 21.67
C GLY A 558 19.84 -6.74 22.35
N ASN A 559 20.93 -6.16 21.87
CA ASN A 559 22.29 -6.37 22.37
C ASN A 559 22.79 -5.24 23.30
N THR A 560 21.92 -4.29 23.65
CA THR A 560 22.18 -3.16 24.54
C THR A 560 21.03 -2.99 25.53
N ALA A 561 21.18 -2.10 26.51
CA ALA A 561 20.09 -1.74 27.42
C ALA A 561 18.85 -1.26 26.65
N ILE A 562 17.66 -1.57 27.17
CA ILE A 562 16.37 -1.25 26.56
C ILE A 562 16.13 0.27 26.35
N ASN A 563 16.85 1.12 27.09
CA ASN A 563 16.84 2.57 26.93
C ASN A 563 17.93 3.12 25.98
N ASN A 564 18.88 2.29 25.55
CA ASN A 564 20.00 2.67 24.69
C ASN A 564 19.75 2.31 23.21
N PHE A 565 18.95 1.29 22.95
CA PHE A 565 18.60 0.89 21.57
C PHE A 565 17.67 1.91 20.93
N LYS A 566 18.11 2.49 19.81
CA LYS A 566 17.37 3.50 19.05
C LYS A 566 16.36 2.85 18.11
N ILE A 567 15.21 3.49 18.00
CA ILE A 567 14.09 3.07 17.15
C ILE A 567 13.72 4.17 16.17
N HIS A 568 13.12 3.77 15.06
CA HIS A 568 12.65 4.63 13.99
C HIS A 568 11.15 4.41 13.74
N PRO A 569 10.44 5.39 13.13
CA PRO A 569 9.05 5.19 12.73
C PRO A 569 8.88 3.92 11.89
N LEU A 570 7.80 3.19 12.16
CA LEU A 570 7.40 1.90 11.57
C LEU A 570 8.20 0.66 12.03
N ASP A 571 9.13 0.77 12.98
CA ASP A 571 9.76 -0.41 13.60
C ASP A 571 8.74 -1.31 14.33
N GLU A 572 8.97 -2.63 14.28
CA GLU A 572 8.29 -3.64 15.10
C GLU A 572 9.13 -3.97 16.35
N ILE A 573 8.56 -3.73 17.53
CA ILE A 573 9.17 -4.02 18.83
C ILE A 573 8.47 -5.23 19.45
N LEU A 574 9.24 -6.27 19.76
CA LEU A 574 8.77 -7.43 20.53
C LEU A 574 9.49 -7.45 21.88
N ILE A 575 8.78 -7.15 22.97
CA ILE A 575 9.25 -7.39 24.34
C ILE A 575 8.69 -8.74 24.80
N TYR A 576 9.51 -9.59 25.40
CA TYR A 576 9.09 -10.94 25.78
C TYR A 576 9.78 -11.45 27.05
N TRP A 577 9.07 -12.27 27.82
CA TRP A 577 9.66 -13.00 28.94
C TRP A 577 10.33 -14.29 28.43
N GLY A 578 11.60 -14.49 28.73
CA GLY A 578 12.36 -15.65 28.25
C GLY A 578 13.86 -15.52 28.47
N THR A 579 14.63 -16.10 27.54
CA THR A 579 16.09 -16.07 27.46
C THR A 579 16.57 -15.54 26.11
N ASP A 580 17.85 -15.24 25.97
CA ASP A 580 18.52 -14.90 24.70
C ASP A 580 18.38 -16.00 23.64
N LYS A 581 18.26 -17.27 24.05
CA LYS A 581 17.99 -18.43 23.17
C LYS A 581 16.53 -18.56 22.73
N THR A 582 15.62 -17.73 23.23
CA THR A 582 14.18 -17.86 22.94
C THR A 582 13.87 -17.29 21.55
N LYS A 583 13.35 -18.15 20.66
CA LYS A 583 13.21 -17.87 19.23
C LYS A 583 11.83 -17.24 18.94
N PRO A 584 11.74 -16.09 18.24
CA PRO A 584 10.46 -15.50 17.91
C PRO A 584 9.77 -16.30 16.79
N LEU A 585 8.48 -16.56 16.95
CA LEU A 585 7.66 -17.15 15.88
C LEU A 585 7.08 -16.06 14.96
N LYS A 586 6.94 -16.43 13.69
CA LYS A 586 6.22 -15.65 12.68
C LYS A 586 5.26 -16.54 11.92
N ILE A 587 4.10 -15.99 11.58
CA ILE A 587 3.15 -16.60 10.65
C ILE A 587 3.29 -15.93 9.28
N GLU A 588 3.32 -16.77 8.25
CA GLU A 588 3.09 -16.38 6.86
C GLU A 588 1.83 -17.09 6.35
N ILE A 589 1.07 -16.41 5.48
CA ILE A 589 -0.17 -16.92 4.91
C ILE A 589 0.00 -17.00 3.40
N GLN A 590 -0.44 -18.09 2.78
CA GLN A 590 -0.31 -18.32 1.34
C GLN A 590 -1.63 -18.86 0.75
N PRO A 591 -2.23 -18.17 -0.24
CA PRO A 591 -1.91 -16.80 -0.66
C PRO A 591 -2.11 -15.80 0.49
N LEU A 592 -1.24 -14.79 0.65
CA LEU A 592 -1.45 -13.74 1.67
C LEU A 592 -2.59 -12.81 1.21
N LYS A 593 -3.80 -13.27 1.47
CA LYS A 593 -5.02 -12.50 1.50
C LYS A 593 -5.41 -12.33 2.97
N LEU A 594 -5.63 -11.10 3.40
CA LEU A 594 -6.19 -10.84 4.74
C LEU A 594 -7.73 -10.79 4.74
N GLU A 595 -8.34 -10.65 3.57
CA GLU A 595 -9.78 -10.81 3.37
C GLU A 595 -10.02 -11.87 2.29
N ILE A 596 -10.87 -12.85 2.58
CA ILE A 596 -11.17 -14.01 1.73
C ILE A 596 -12.67 -14.31 1.71
N ASP A 597 -13.16 -14.99 0.68
CA ASP A 597 -14.54 -15.46 0.64
C ASP A 597 -14.77 -16.70 1.52
N VAL A 598 -16.03 -16.92 1.92
CA VAL A 598 -16.43 -18.11 2.68
C VAL A 598 -16.23 -19.36 1.81
N GLY A 599 -15.51 -20.34 2.33
CA GLY A 599 -15.10 -21.54 1.60
C GLY A 599 -13.73 -21.43 0.90
N GLU A 600 -13.09 -20.26 0.91
CA GLU A 600 -11.67 -20.18 0.52
C GLU A 600 -10.78 -20.91 1.52
N SER A 601 -9.61 -21.35 1.04
CA SER A 601 -8.61 -22.05 1.84
C SER A 601 -7.26 -21.35 1.80
N LEU A 602 -6.59 -21.31 2.95
CA LEU A 602 -5.26 -20.72 3.10
C LEU A 602 -4.28 -21.76 3.64
N THR A 603 -3.05 -21.69 3.16
CA THR A 603 -1.90 -22.34 3.81
C THR A 603 -1.34 -21.38 4.85
N ILE A 604 -1.20 -21.83 6.09
CA ILE A 604 -0.56 -21.09 7.17
C ILE A 604 0.79 -21.74 7.44
N ILE A 605 1.86 -20.95 7.39
CA ILE A 605 3.24 -21.38 7.60
C ILE A 605 3.76 -20.73 8.87
N VAL A 606 4.19 -21.56 9.83
CA VAL A 606 4.89 -21.09 11.04
C VAL A 606 6.39 -21.21 10.80
N LYS A 607 7.11 -20.13 11.07
CA LYS A 607 8.58 -20.08 11.05
C LYS A 607 9.13 -19.59 12.38
N TYR A 608 10.37 -19.96 12.68
CA TYR A 608 11.18 -19.36 13.74
C TYR A 608 12.41 -18.68 13.14
N ARG A 609 12.93 -17.64 13.81
CA ARG A 609 14.20 -17.03 13.43
C ARG A 609 15.36 -17.76 14.08
N ASP A 610 16.40 -18.06 13.30
CA ASP A 610 17.72 -18.43 13.81
C ASP A 610 18.58 -17.16 13.90
N ASP A 611 19.00 -16.80 15.11
CA ASP A 611 19.79 -15.58 15.35
C ASP A 611 21.28 -15.73 14.98
N LEU A 612 21.78 -16.95 14.72
CA LEU A 612 23.15 -17.18 14.26
C LEU A 612 23.30 -16.91 12.75
N THR A 613 22.29 -17.29 11.97
CA THR A 613 22.26 -17.13 10.51
C THR A 613 21.48 -15.88 10.09
N GLY A 614 20.56 -15.40 10.93
CA GLY A 614 19.59 -14.36 10.63
C GLY A 614 18.34 -14.86 9.89
N GLU A 615 18.33 -16.13 9.48
CA GLU A 615 17.35 -16.76 8.58
C GLU A 615 16.05 -17.19 9.28
N TRP A 616 15.00 -17.40 8.47
CA TRP A 616 13.70 -17.89 8.91
C TRP A 616 13.47 -19.33 8.48
N HIS A 617 13.50 -20.26 9.44
CA HIS A 617 13.30 -21.68 9.20
C HIS A 617 11.85 -22.11 9.50
N PRO A 618 11.24 -22.99 8.68
CA PRO A 618 9.92 -23.54 8.98
C PRO A 618 9.92 -24.33 10.29
N LEU A 619 8.81 -24.30 11.02
CA LEU A 619 8.69 -24.92 12.33
C LEU A 619 7.66 -26.07 12.36
N PRO A 620 8.11 -27.33 12.25
CA PRO A 620 7.26 -28.50 12.46
C PRO A 620 6.76 -28.61 13.91
N GLY A 621 5.56 -29.17 14.08
CA GLY A 621 4.98 -29.41 15.41
C GLY A 621 4.64 -28.15 16.21
N ALA A 622 4.45 -27.00 15.54
CA ALA A 622 3.87 -25.81 16.15
C ALA A 622 2.34 -25.92 16.19
N ILE A 623 1.73 -25.38 17.22
CA ILE A 623 0.28 -25.29 17.38
C ILE A 623 -0.17 -23.97 16.77
N VAL A 624 -1.14 -24.01 15.85
CA VAL A 624 -1.76 -22.83 15.24
C VAL A 624 -3.22 -22.77 15.66
N HIS A 625 -3.64 -21.63 16.19
CA HIS A 625 -4.99 -21.40 16.69
C HIS A 625 -5.81 -20.62 15.67
N VAL A 626 -6.90 -21.21 15.18
CA VAL A 626 -7.84 -20.65 14.18
C VAL A 626 -9.27 -21.01 14.60
N ASN A 627 -9.67 -20.50 15.78
CA ASN A 627 -10.73 -21.01 16.68
C ASN A 627 -10.44 -22.40 17.25
N ASP A 628 -10.10 -23.37 16.39
CA ASP A 628 -9.59 -24.68 16.77
C ASP A 628 -8.05 -24.72 16.67
N SER A 629 -7.42 -25.70 17.30
CA SER A 629 -5.96 -25.87 17.29
C SER A 629 -5.51 -26.91 16.25
N TYR A 630 -4.56 -26.53 15.40
CA TYR A 630 -3.97 -27.35 14.33
C TYR A 630 -2.47 -27.52 14.56
N ILE A 631 -1.86 -28.59 14.06
CA ILE A 631 -0.42 -28.86 14.23
C ILE A 631 0.29 -28.82 12.88
N THR A 632 1.40 -28.08 12.78
CA THR A 632 2.18 -27.96 11.54
C THR A 632 2.91 -29.24 11.15
N ASN A 633 2.94 -29.51 9.84
CA ASN A 633 3.67 -30.63 9.25
C ASN A 633 5.20 -30.41 9.23
N ASN A 634 5.94 -31.35 8.64
CA ASN A 634 7.41 -31.29 8.51
C ASN A 634 7.95 -30.09 7.70
N GLU A 635 7.10 -29.35 7.00
CA GLU A 635 7.43 -28.10 6.30
C GLU A 635 6.98 -26.85 7.07
N GLY A 636 6.54 -26.99 8.32
CA GLY A 636 6.00 -25.90 9.14
C GLY A 636 4.61 -25.41 8.69
N LYS A 637 3.87 -26.19 7.90
CA LYS A 637 2.61 -25.75 7.26
C LYS A 637 1.38 -26.46 7.81
N ILE A 638 0.23 -25.78 7.74
CA ILE A 638 -1.12 -26.34 7.77
C ILE A 638 -1.96 -25.75 6.64
N PHE A 639 -3.07 -26.40 6.30
CA PHE A 639 -4.05 -25.93 5.31
C PHE A 639 -5.43 -25.87 5.97
N ILE A 640 -6.09 -24.71 5.90
CA ILE A 640 -7.40 -24.48 6.52
C ILE A 640 -8.38 -23.92 5.49
N THR A 641 -9.58 -24.49 5.44
CA THR A 641 -10.74 -23.96 4.70
C THR A 641 -11.66 -23.19 5.64
N PHE A 642 -11.99 -21.94 5.32
CA PHE A 642 -12.70 -21.03 6.20
C PHE A 642 -14.21 -21.00 5.88
N ASN A 643 -14.98 -21.87 6.54
CA ASN A 643 -16.39 -22.11 6.19
C ASN A 643 -17.42 -21.22 6.91
N GLU A 644 -17.00 -20.40 7.89
CA GLU A 644 -17.90 -19.48 8.61
C GLU A 644 -17.55 -18.02 8.31
N LYS A 645 -18.59 -17.19 8.11
CA LYS A 645 -18.49 -15.75 7.84
C LYS A 645 -18.17 -14.95 9.11
N LYS A 646 -16.89 -14.74 9.42
CA LYS A 646 -16.41 -13.99 10.60
C LYS A 646 -14.94 -13.55 10.42
N VAL A 647 -14.44 -12.74 11.35
CA VAL A 647 -12.99 -12.49 11.47
C VAL A 647 -12.37 -13.61 12.31
N TYR A 648 -11.29 -14.18 11.83
CA TYR A 648 -10.51 -15.22 12.51
C TYR A 648 -9.24 -14.59 13.05
N CYS A 649 -8.93 -14.87 14.31
CA CYS A 649 -7.63 -14.56 14.91
C CYS A 649 -6.72 -15.76 14.69
N ILE A 650 -5.58 -15.56 14.04
CA ILE A 650 -4.60 -16.61 13.73
C ILE A 650 -3.30 -16.29 14.44
N TYR A 651 -2.87 -17.15 15.35
CA TYR A 651 -1.55 -17.08 15.99
C TYR A 651 -1.00 -18.48 16.22
N ALA A 652 0.31 -18.59 16.39
CA ALA A 652 1.01 -19.85 16.57
C ALA A 652 1.88 -19.81 17.82
N GLU A 653 1.93 -20.94 18.51
CA GLU A 653 2.76 -21.18 19.68
C GLU A 653 3.44 -22.55 19.58
N LYS A 654 4.56 -22.70 20.30
CA LYS A 654 5.20 -24.00 20.49
C LYS A 654 5.94 -24.00 21.80
N TRP A 655 5.67 -24.97 22.65
CA TRP A 655 6.47 -25.15 23.87
C TRP A 655 7.79 -25.85 23.53
N GLY A 656 8.89 -25.27 23.98
CA GLY A 656 10.20 -25.87 23.82
C GLY A 656 10.34 -27.14 24.65
N SER A 657 11.03 -28.14 24.13
CA SER A 657 11.31 -29.38 24.89
C SER A 657 12.37 -29.19 25.98
N THR A 658 13.11 -28.07 25.95
CA THR A 658 14.10 -27.66 26.94
C THR A 658 14.02 -26.14 27.17
N PRO A 659 14.60 -25.60 28.26
CA PRO A 659 14.82 -24.16 28.45
C PRO A 659 15.47 -23.41 27.27
N GLU A 660 16.22 -24.14 26.43
CA GLU A 660 17.08 -23.59 25.38
C GLU A 660 16.44 -23.66 23.98
N ASP A 661 15.27 -24.30 23.88
CA ASP A 661 14.47 -24.43 22.66
C ASP A 661 13.08 -23.78 22.81
N GLN A 662 12.97 -22.75 23.64
CA GLN A 662 11.72 -22.03 23.84
C GLN A 662 11.41 -21.08 22.67
N TYR A 663 10.11 -20.84 22.45
CA TYR A 663 9.62 -19.99 21.38
C TYR A 663 8.70 -18.90 21.93
N VAL A 664 8.86 -17.66 21.47
CA VAL A 664 7.89 -16.58 21.71
C VAL A 664 6.76 -16.75 20.70
N LYS A 665 5.51 -16.82 21.15
CA LYS A 665 4.35 -16.98 20.24
C LYS A 665 4.30 -15.89 19.16
N SER A 666 3.73 -16.22 18.01
CA SER A 666 3.63 -15.28 16.89
C SER A 666 2.72 -14.11 17.24
N ASP A 667 2.82 -13.02 16.49
CA ASP A 667 1.75 -12.02 16.53
C ASP A 667 0.45 -12.62 15.94
N ILE A 668 -0.68 -11.99 16.28
CA ILE A 668 -2.00 -12.37 15.77
C ILE A 668 -2.22 -11.72 14.41
N VAL A 669 -2.32 -12.55 13.38
CA VAL A 669 -2.83 -12.16 12.07
C VAL A 669 -4.35 -12.31 12.06
N TYR A 670 -5.06 -11.29 11.59
CA TYR A 670 -6.51 -11.37 11.41
C TYR A 670 -6.83 -11.75 9.96
N ILE A 671 -7.79 -12.67 9.78
CA ILE A 671 -8.36 -13.01 8.47
C ILE A 671 -9.86 -12.70 8.49
N GLY A 672 -10.31 -11.78 7.65
CA GLY A 672 -11.72 -11.48 7.41
C GLY A 672 -12.32 -12.45 6.41
N VAL A 673 -13.27 -13.28 6.82
CA VAL A 673 -13.90 -14.30 5.95
C VAL A 673 -15.32 -13.85 5.62
N GLY A 674 -15.52 -13.35 4.41
CA GLY A 674 -16.75 -12.70 3.96
C GLY A 674 -17.14 -11.46 4.77
N VAL A 675 -16.29 -10.99 5.68
CA VAL A 675 -16.43 -9.75 6.45
C VAL A 675 -15.07 -9.03 6.46
N PRO A 676 -15.05 -7.69 6.40
CA PRO A 676 -13.80 -6.96 6.47
C PRO A 676 -13.18 -7.05 7.86
N ILE A 677 -11.86 -6.89 7.94
CA ILE A 677 -11.17 -6.75 9.23
C ILE A 677 -11.50 -5.35 9.79
N PRO A 678 -11.93 -5.21 11.06
CA PRO A 678 -12.16 -3.90 11.66
C PRO A 678 -10.90 -3.04 11.65
N GLU A 679 -11.00 -1.81 11.16
CA GLU A 679 -9.93 -0.81 11.35
C GLU A 679 -9.77 -0.53 12.85
N PHE A 680 -8.65 -0.97 13.43
CA PHE A 680 -8.29 -0.71 14.82
C PHE A 680 -7.86 0.76 15.02
N SER A 681 -8.83 1.67 14.93
CA SER A 681 -8.67 3.02 15.47
C SER A 681 -8.57 2.93 17.00
N SER A 682 -7.55 3.56 17.57
CA SER A 682 -7.17 3.47 18.99
C SER A 682 -8.19 4.05 19.98
N GLN A 683 -9.36 4.52 19.51
CA GLN A 683 -10.43 5.09 20.33
C GLN A 683 -11.55 4.08 20.67
N ILE A 684 -11.70 2.97 19.93
CA ILE A 684 -12.85 2.05 20.11
C ILE A 684 -12.65 1.04 21.27
N LEU A 685 -11.40 0.75 21.63
CA LEU A 685 -11.07 -0.15 22.75
C LEU A 685 -11.55 0.40 24.11
N PHE A 686 -11.60 1.72 24.29
CA PHE A 686 -12.03 2.32 25.56
C PHE A 686 -13.51 2.04 25.88
N LEU A 687 -14.39 2.00 24.87
CA LEU A 687 -15.82 1.72 25.06
C LEU A 687 -16.12 0.22 25.24
N THR A 688 -15.44 -0.66 24.51
CA THR A 688 -15.65 -2.11 24.65
C THR A 688 -15.07 -2.66 25.96
N PHE A 689 -13.95 -2.11 26.45
CA PHE A 689 -13.37 -2.52 27.74
C PHE A 689 -14.21 -2.06 28.94
N ILE A 690 -14.83 -0.87 28.89
CA ILE A 690 -15.79 -0.40 29.90
C ILE A 690 -17.02 -1.34 29.95
N ILE A 691 -17.61 -1.69 28.80
CA ILE A 691 -18.80 -2.56 28.75
C ILE A 691 -18.50 -3.97 29.30
N LEU A 692 -17.32 -4.52 29.02
CA LEU A 692 -16.90 -5.85 29.51
C LEU A 692 -16.52 -5.84 31.01
N THR A 693 -15.92 -4.75 31.52
CA THR A 693 -15.58 -4.65 32.95
C THR A 693 -16.81 -4.37 33.82
N GLU A 694 -17.75 -3.52 33.39
CA GLU A 694 -19.00 -3.29 34.13
C GLU A 694 -19.90 -4.54 34.19
N THR A 695 -20.00 -5.31 33.09
CA THR A 695 -20.76 -6.56 33.07
C THR A 695 -20.12 -7.64 33.97
N TRP A 696 -18.79 -7.72 34.05
CA TRP A 696 -18.09 -8.60 34.99
C TRP A 696 -18.31 -8.20 36.47
N ILE A 697 -18.27 -6.89 36.77
CA ILE A 697 -18.55 -6.36 38.12
C ILE A 697 -20.00 -6.66 38.53
N LEU A 698 -20.98 -6.45 37.63
CA LEU A 698 -22.39 -6.80 37.84
C LEU A 698 -22.57 -8.30 38.12
N MET A 699 -21.95 -9.18 37.34
CA MET A 699 -21.98 -10.63 37.60
C MET A 699 -21.40 -10.99 38.97
N LYS A 700 -20.30 -10.34 39.40
CA LYS A 700 -19.66 -10.58 40.70
C LYS A 700 -20.54 -10.13 41.88
N ILE A 701 -21.25 -9.02 41.72
CA ILE A 701 -22.26 -8.51 42.69
C ILE A 701 -23.47 -9.45 42.77
N MET A 702 -23.99 -9.92 41.63
CA MET A 702 -25.09 -10.88 41.59
C MET A 702 -24.72 -12.23 42.24
N LYS A 703 -23.51 -12.75 42.00
CA LYS A 703 -23.01 -13.98 42.63
C LYS A 703 -22.89 -13.84 44.16
N ARG A 704 -22.43 -12.69 44.66
CA ARG A 704 -22.40 -12.39 46.11
C ARG A 704 -23.78 -12.23 46.75
N ARG A 705 -24.78 -11.69 46.04
CA ARG A 705 -26.17 -11.63 46.55
C ARG A 705 -26.83 -13.01 46.60
N ARG A 706 -26.56 -13.89 45.63
CA ARG A 706 -27.11 -15.25 45.59
C ARG A 706 -26.57 -16.16 46.71
N MET A 707 -25.35 -15.94 47.18
CA MET A 707 -24.76 -16.65 48.34
C MET A 707 -25.14 -16.05 49.72
N LYS A 708 -25.98 -15.00 49.77
CA LYS A 708 -26.57 -14.48 51.03
C LYS A 708 -28.07 -14.74 51.14
N ALA A 709 -28.64 -15.49 50.19
CA ALA A 709 -30.07 -15.80 50.10
C ALA A 709 -30.35 -17.32 50.08
N ASN A 710 -29.32 -18.12 50.38
CA ASN A 710 -29.39 -19.55 50.71
C ASN A 710 -28.84 -19.73 52.13
#